data_AF-A0A8H8NC34-F1
#
_entry.id   AF-A0A8H8NC34-F1
#
_cell.length_a   1.000
_cell.length_b   1.000
_cell.length_c   1.000
_cell.angle_alpha   90.00
_cell.angle_beta   90.00
_cell.angle_gamma   90.00
#
_symmetry.space_group_name_H-M   'P 1'
#
loop_
_entity.id
_entity.type
_entity.pdbx_description
1 polymer ?
#
loop_
_entity_poly.entity_id
_entity_poly.type
_entity_poly.pdbx_seq_one_letter_code
_entity_poly.pdbx_strand_id
1 'polypeptide(L)'
;MSNKPEPGMNVIIFEGGVAGGLSSLIIFRELVHRVRAISGRFDIDEICQVIAGTGTGALVACMIGLLRMDVDAAISAYSQLIERVFSDKKMISTSGSGAYKASKLEEELKKIVRDATGDENTRMMANVGGANKCQVMVFAMSKSSMTASVPRIFRSYTGPNNQMPDCPIWQAIRASMAHPELFKSIVIDDGVLGESLVGGDLGCSNPTRHVLSEVNAMHSDQGVSSIVCIGTGHARTIQIPQSSTLGRMMPTNVLIAMKDVATDCEKVAQEMAAQFQGTSAYWRLSVDQGLQVVRASEWQKRNEVVAHTRAYMHKAEVTSRLQKVAQAMVDRNPVVGVKHIAGKALEIPLQQAAGVKRCPAPSAMFTGYERHVSQVTGCIVGPKNERRVCVIHGLGGSGKTQLALKSIEQTIDNWKDIAYIDATSRATAENNLRAFALAKHAGETHQDAIRWLEQSSGSWLLVFDNADDPGLGLRDLIPSGTAGSVLVTTRLCTLGQLGQGPGCECQLGRMSHQEAVELLAKKARMNIEDLSKEESDAANGLVEDLGCLALAVVHSGAYISCKKTSIKNYRDRCQEKMRGALELYSKLPANVEDYGKTVYTTWVMSYERLSLRAKEMLCLLAYFHHDMIKEDMFKRAAANLDRESIIPTDSLGQGSQQYLKDYLTCFLDSEKNWDASSFSRLVDELVSYSLIGYDRVNDAYTLHVLVHDWARSVASESTSEISLKCAYISEVPAFTRQPNSSGSVSQPTTCLLMDA
;
A
#
# COMPACT_ATOMS: atom_id res chain seq x y z
N MET A 1 21.45 -1.81 -31.84
CA MET A 1 22.15 -2.56 -30.78
C MET A 1 21.08 -3.28 -29.98
N SER A 2 21.23 -4.59 -29.79
CA SER A 2 20.25 -5.46 -29.13
C SER A 2 20.02 -5.02 -27.68
N ASN A 3 18.83 -4.47 -27.36
CA ASN A 3 18.37 -4.25 -25.99
C ASN A 3 18.10 -5.62 -25.33
N LYS A 4 19.15 -6.30 -24.87
CA LYS A 4 18.98 -7.38 -23.90
C LYS A 4 18.78 -6.74 -22.53
N PRO A 5 17.73 -7.09 -21.78
CA PRO A 5 17.56 -6.62 -20.41
C PRO A 5 18.76 -7.03 -19.56
N GLU A 6 19.21 -6.15 -18.66
CA GLU A 6 20.30 -6.46 -17.74
C GLU A 6 19.94 -7.67 -16.87
N PRO A 7 20.90 -8.57 -16.57
CA PRO A 7 20.64 -9.75 -15.78
C PRO A 7 20.32 -9.38 -14.33
N GLY A 8 19.23 -9.94 -13.82
CA GLY A 8 18.78 -9.76 -12.44
C GLY A 8 19.83 -10.15 -11.40
N MET A 9 19.70 -9.55 -10.23
CA MET A 9 20.58 -9.73 -9.09
C MET A 9 20.13 -10.91 -8.22
N ASN A 10 21.11 -11.72 -7.81
CA ASN A 10 20.92 -12.73 -6.78
C ASN A 10 21.51 -12.25 -5.44
N VAL A 11 20.72 -12.38 -4.39
CA VAL A 11 21.06 -12.02 -3.01
C VAL A 11 21.01 -13.28 -2.15
N ILE A 12 22.09 -13.58 -1.43
CA ILE A 12 22.18 -14.75 -0.54
C ILE A 12 22.36 -14.29 0.90
N ILE A 13 21.55 -14.83 1.81
CA ILE A 13 21.48 -14.39 3.19
C ILE A 13 21.60 -15.62 4.10
N PHE A 14 22.60 -15.60 4.99
CA PHE A 14 22.81 -16.64 5.99
C PHE A 14 22.33 -16.16 7.37
N GLU A 15 21.28 -16.81 7.90
CA GLU A 15 20.72 -16.49 9.22
C GLU A 15 21.70 -16.86 10.36
N GLY A 16 21.54 -16.20 11.51
CA GLY A 16 22.28 -16.52 12.73
C GLY A 16 21.73 -17.76 13.44
N GLY A 17 22.57 -18.42 14.25
CA GLY A 17 22.15 -19.52 15.12
C GLY A 17 23.33 -20.35 15.62
N VAL A 18 23.37 -20.62 16.93
CA VAL A 18 24.53 -21.23 17.61
C VAL A 18 24.95 -22.58 17.01
N ALA A 19 23.99 -23.43 16.61
CA ALA A 19 24.25 -24.76 16.04
C ALA A 19 23.95 -24.87 14.53
N GLY A 20 23.49 -23.79 13.88
CA GLY A 20 22.86 -23.89 12.56
C GLY A 20 23.76 -23.63 11.36
N GLY A 21 24.96 -23.07 11.53
CA GLY A 21 25.84 -22.72 10.42
C GLY A 21 26.29 -23.94 9.59
N LEU A 22 26.41 -25.11 10.23
CA LEU A 22 26.70 -26.37 9.54
C LEU A 22 25.55 -26.79 8.61
N SER A 23 24.30 -26.65 9.06
CA SER A 23 23.13 -26.92 8.22
C SER A 23 23.10 -25.96 7.03
N SER A 24 23.36 -24.67 7.25
CA SER A 24 23.40 -23.66 6.19
C SER A 24 24.43 -23.99 5.11
N LEU A 25 25.64 -24.42 5.52
CA LEU A 25 26.69 -24.85 4.58
C LEU A 25 26.31 -26.11 3.80
N ILE A 26 25.62 -27.07 4.43
CA ILE A 26 25.16 -28.29 3.75
C ILE A 26 24.07 -27.97 2.72
N ILE A 27 23.10 -27.12 3.07
CA ILE A 27 22.06 -26.65 2.14
C ILE A 27 22.70 -25.87 0.99
N PHE A 28 23.65 -24.99 1.30
CA PHE A 28 24.37 -24.22 0.29
C PHE A 28 25.18 -25.11 -0.64
N ARG A 29 25.83 -26.17 -0.11
CA ARG A 29 26.54 -27.16 -0.93
C ARG A 29 25.61 -27.82 -1.95
N GLU A 30 24.43 -28.25 -1.53
CA GLU A 30 23.42 -28.84 -2.43
C GLU A 30 22.98 -27.83 -3.51
N LEU A 31 22.76 -26.58 -3.13
CA LEU A 31 22.43 -25.51 -4.07
C LEU A 31 23.54 -25.30 -5.11
N VAL A 32 24.81 -25.26 -4.67
CA VAL A 32 25.98 -25.17 -5.55
C VAL A 32 26.05 -26.35 -6.52
N HIS A 33 25.77 -27.58 -6.07
CA HIS A 33 25.76 -28.75 -6.95
C HIS A 33 24.71 -28.63 -8.06
N ARG A 34 23.50 -28.17 -7.72
CA ARG A 34 22.42 -27.97 -8.70
C ARG A 34 22.73 -26.85 -9.67
N VAL A 35 23.28 -25.74 -9.18
CA VAL A 35 23.73 -24.65 -10.04
C VAL A 35 24.80 -25.14 -11.00
N ARG A 36 25.84 -25.86 -10.52
CA ARG A 36 26.85 -26.50 -11.39
C ARG A 36 26.23 -27.43 -12.43
N ALA A 37 25.18 -28.17 -12.08
CA ALA A 37 24.50 -29.06 -13.02
C ALA A 37 23.75 -28.29 -14.13
N ILE A 38 23.28 -27.07 -13.86
CA ILE A 38 22.56 -26.23 -14.83
C ILE A 38 23.53 -25.38 -15.67
N SER A 39 24.50 -24.72 -15.05
CA SER A 39 25.44 -23.78 -15.70
C SER A 39 26.78 -24.39 -16.11
N GLY A 40 27.05 -25.64 -15.77
CA GLY A 40 28.32 -26.35 -16.04
C GLY A 40 29.49 -25.96 -15.12
N ARG A 41 29.40 -24.81 -14.44
CA ARG A 41 30.39 -24.32 -13.46
C ARG A 41 29.72 -23.50 -12.37
N PHE A 42 30.40 -23.31 -11.25
CA PHE A 42 29.97 -22.39 -10.20
C PHE A 42 31.09 -21.41 -9.90
N ASP A 43 30.82 -20.14 -10.14
CA ASP A 43 31.62 -19.01 -9.69
C ASP A 43 30.70 -18.05 -8.95
N ILE A 44 31.04 -17.77 -7.69
CA ILE A 44 30.21 -16.95 -6.82
C ILE A 44 30.10 -15.50 -7.34
N ASP A 45 31.11 -14.97 -8.05
CA ASP A 45 31.07 -13.60 -8.60
C ASP A 45 30.19 -13.45 -9.83
N GLU A 46 29.98 -14.55 -10.57
CA GLU A 46 29.09 -14.56 -11.72
C GLU A 46 27.63 -14.75 -11.30
N ILE A 47 27.43 -15.48 -10.20
CA ILE A 47 26.14 -16.00 -9.78
C ILE A 47 25.51 -15.15 -8.67
N CYS A 48 26.30 -14.45 -7.84
CA CYS A 48 25.78 -13.71 -6.70
C CYS A 48 26.37 -12.31 -6.62
N GLN A 49 25.51 -11.29 -6.50
CA GLN A 49 25.94 -9.91 -6.34
C GLN A 49 26.12 -9.56 -4.85
N VAL A 50 25.30 -10.13 -3.97
CA VAL A 50 25.28 -9.78 -2.55
C VAL A 50 25.20 -11.00 -1.66
N ILE A 51 26.15 -11.11 -0.71
CA ILE A 51 26.13 -12.11 0.36
C ILE A 51 26.08 -11.40 1.71
N ALA A 52 25.18 -11.85 2.57
CA ALA A 52 24.98 -11.27 3.89
C ALA A 52 24.94 -12.34 4.98
N GLY A 53 25.37 -11.98 6.19
CA GLY A 53 25.27 -12.87 7.34
C GLY A 53 25.28 -12.19 8.70
N THR A 54 24.69 -12.86 9.68
CA THR A 54 24.69 -12.45 11.10
C THR A 54 25.02 -13.65 11.99
N GLY A 55 25.67 -13.44 13.14
CA GLY A 55 26.13 -14.51 14.02
C GLY A 55 27.01 -15.53 13.30
N THR A 56 26.68 -16.81 13.42
CA THR A 56 27.37 -17.89 12.67
C THR A 56 27.19 -17.78 11.15
N GLY A 57 26.11 -17.16 10.68
CA GLY A 57 25.90 -16.85 9.27
C GLY A 57 26.91 -15.82 8.74
N ALA A 58 27.43 -14.92 9.59
CA ALA A 58 28.48 -13.99 9.20
C ALA A 58 29.80 -14.71 8.87
N LEU A 59 30.15 -15.74 9.65
CA LEU A 59 31.31 -16.59 9.34
C LEU A 59 31.12 -17.29 7.99
N VAL A 60 29.93 -17.85 7.73
CA VAL A 60 29.62 -18.49 6.44
C VAL A 60 29.70 -17.49 5.28
N ALA A 61 29.08 -16.31 5.43
CA ALA A 61 29.13 -15.24 4.44
C ALA A 61 30.57 -14.82 4.10
N CYS A 62 31.43 -14.65 5.10
CA CYS A 62 32.84 -14.30 4.89
C CYS A 62 33.64 -15.44 4.26
N MET A 63 33.47 -16.69 4.70
CA MET A 63 34.18 -17.84 4.10
C MET A 63 33.88 -18.00 2.61
N ILE A 64 32.62 -17.85 2.21
CA ILE A 64 32.19 -18.01 0.81
C ILE A 64 32.47 -16.73 0.00
N GLY A 65 32.11 -15.57 0.53
CA GLY A 65 32.13 -14.31 -0.21
C GLY A 65 33.48 -13.58 -0.20
N LEU A 66 34.21 -13.57 0.92
CA LEU A 66 35.48 -12.85 1.05
C LEU A 66 36.69 -13.76 0.92
N LEU A 67 36.67 -14.89 1.62
CA LEU A 67 37.80 -15.83 1.65
C LEU A 67 37.78 -16.81 0.46
N ARG A 68 36.69 -16.82 -0.33
CA ARG A 68 36.50 -17.67 -1.52
C ARG A 68 36.79 -19.15 -1.27
N MET A 69 36.48 -19.63 -0.07
CA MET A 69 36.69 -21.02 0.29
C MET A 69 35.75 -21.92 -0.51
N ASP A 70 36.26 -23.07 -0.94
CA ASP A 70 35.39 -24.15 -1.41
C ASP A 70 34.43 -24.57 -0.28
N VAL A 71 33.20 -24.95 -0.64
CA VAL A 71 32.14 -25.23 0.34
C VAL A 71 32.53 -26.38 1.27
N ASP A 72 33.24 -27.41 0.79
CA ASP A 72 33.69 -28.51 1.64
C ASP A 72 34.81 -28.08 2.60
N ALA A 73 35.71 -27.19 2.16
CA ALA A 73 36.70 -26.56 3.03
C ALA A 73 36.04 -25.69 4.11
N ALA A 74 35.01 -24.93 3.75
CA ALA A 74 34.22 -24.12 4.68
C ALA A 74 33.48 -24.98 5.71
N ILE A 75 32.91 -26.12 5.31
CA ILE A 75 32.31 -27.12 6.23
C ILE A 75 33.34 -27.64 7.23
N SER A 76 34.55 -27.98 6.76
CA SER A 76 35.63 -28.46 7.62
C SER A 76 36.08 -27.39 8.62
N ALA A 77 36.33 -26.17 8.14
CA ALA A 77 36.75 -25.05 8.97
C ALA A 77 35.70 -24.69 10.04
N TYR A 78 34.42 -24.60 9.65
CA TYR A 78 33.32 -24.37 10.59
C TYR A 78 33.24 -25.46 11.65
N SER A 79 33.34 -26.73 11.23
CA SER A 79 33.28 -27.87 12.14
C SER A 79 34.40 -27.83 13.19
N GLN A 80 35.62 -27.53 12.77
CA GLN A 80 36.79 -27.41 13.66
C GLN A 80 36.65 -26.23 14.63
N LEU A 81 36.18 -25.07 14.15
CA LEU A 81 35.95 -23.89 14.98
C LEU A 81 34.94 -24.19 16.09
N ILE A 82 33.78 -24.76 15.75
CA ILE A 82 32.75 -25.07 16.75
C ILE A 82 33.29 -26.05 17.80
N GLU A 83 34.01 -27.09 17.39
CA GLU A 83 34.59 -28.06 18.32
C GLU A 83 35.57 -27.43 19.30
N ARG A 84 36.47 -26.59 18.81
CA ARG A 84 37.51 -25.98 19.65
C ARG A 84 36.94 -24.89 20.55
N VAL A 85 36.02 -24.07 20.06
CA VAL A 85 35.47 -22.93 20.81
C VAL A 85 34.49 -23.41 21.89
N PHE A 86 33.60 -24.35 21.58
CA PHE A 86 32.52 -24.77 22.48
C PHE A 86 32.87 -25.95 23.40
N SER A 87 34.04 -26.58 23.23
CA SER A 87 34.57 -27.58 24.18
C SER A 87 35.15 -26.98 25.47
N ASP A 88 35.43 -25.67 25.51
CA ASP A 88 36.12 -24.99 26.62
C ASP A 88 35.16 -24.05 27.37
N LYS A 89 34.34 -24.64 28.26
CA LYS A 89 33.35 -23.94 29.10
C LYS A 89 34.00 -23.28 30.32
N LYS A 90 33.56 -22.08 30.69
CA LYS A 90 34.00 -21.43 31.93
C LYS A 90 33.37 -22.11 33.15
N MET A 91 34.20 -22.43 34.14
CA MET A 91 33.77 -23.08 35.40
C MET A 91 32.99 -22.15 36.35
N ILE A 92 33.15 -20.82 36.22
CA ILE A 92 32.45 -19.80 37.01
C ILE A 92 32.02 -18.68 36.03
N SER A 93 30.72 -18.54 35.77
CA SER A 93 30.17 -17.45 34.96
C SER A 93 29.49 -16.42 35.86
N THR A 94 30.07 -15.23 35.98
CA THR A 94 29.35 -14.05 36.51
C THR A 94 28.45 -13.48 35.41
N SER A 95 27.30 -12.89 35.80
CA SER A 95 26.36 -12.25 34.86
C SER A 95 27.10 -11.29 33.92
N GLY A 96 26.91 -11.44 32.60
CA GLY A 96 27.55 -10.62 31.57
C GLY A 96 28.96 -11.05 31.11
N SER A 97 29.50 -12.17 31.60
CA SER A 97 30.84 -12.65 31.20
C SER A 97 30.86 -13.68 30.06
N GLY A 98 29.70 -14.19 29.62
CA GLY A 98 29.51 -15.20 28.56
C GLY A 98 29.97 -16.62 28.94
N ALA A 99 29.25 -17.65 28.49
CA ALA A 99 29.52 -19.06 28.79
C ALA A 99 30.88 -19.58 28.24
N TYR A 100 31.42 -18.95 27.20
CA TYR A 100 32.61 -19.38 26.46
C TYR A 100 33.70 -18.29 26.39
N LYS A 101 34.94 -18.68 26.08
CA LYS A 101 36.09 -17.76 26.00
C LYS A 101 36.12 -17.04 24.65
N ALA A 102 35.96 -15.72 24.67
CA ALA A 102 36.05 -14.89 23.47
C ALA A 102 37.45 -14.91 22.82
N SER A 103 38.52 -15.08 23.61
CA SER A 103 39.89 -15.19 23.10
C SER A 103 40.11 -16.43 22.23
N LYS A 104 39.45 -17.54 22.56
CA LYS A 104 39.54 -18.78 21.78
C LYS A 104 38.80 -18.68 20.45
N LEU A 105 37.63 -18.02 20.46
CA LEU A 105 36.91 -17.69 19.24
C LEU A 105 37.76 -16.79 18.33
N GLU A 106 38.41 -15.77 18.90
CA GLU A 106 39.32 -14.89 18.16
C GLU A 106 40.48 -15.64 17.52
N GLU A 107 41.17 -16.50 18.27
CA GLU A 107 42.30 -17.29 17.78
C GLU A 107 41.91 -18.20 16.60
N GLU A 108 40.78 -18.91 16.70
CA GLU A 108 40.32 -19.77 15.62
C GLU A 108 39.83 -18.98 14.41
N LEU A 109 39.20 -17.81 14.60
CA LEU A 109 38.82 -16.93 13.48
C LEU A 109 40.05 -16.38 12.76
N LYS A 110 41.07 -15.92 13.50
CA LYS A 110 42.36 -15.47 12.93
C LYS A 110 43.03 -16.57 12.12
N LYS A 111 42.99 -17.80 12.63
CA LYS A 111 43.50 -18.98 11.93
C LYS A 111 42.76 -19.21 10.61
N ILE A 112 41.43 -19.20 10.60
CA ILE A 112 40.65 -19.36 9.35
C ILE A 112 41.01 -18.30 8.31
N VAL A 113 41.12 -17.03 8.72
CA VAL A 113 41.50 -15.94 7.82
C VAL A 113 42.92 -16.16 7.30
N ARG A 114 43.89 -16.46 8.18
CA ARG A 114 45.28 -16.72 7.81
C ARG A 114 45.44 -17.89 6.86
N ASP A 115 44.73 -18.99 7.10
CA ASP A 115 44.78 -20.18 6.26
C ASP A 115 44.24 -19.90 4.85
N ALA A 116 43.29 -18.96 4.72
CA ALA A 116 42.71 -18.57 3.42
C ALA A 116 43.48 -17.46 2.69
N THR A 117 44.07 -16.50 3.41
CA THR A 117 44.66 -15.29 2.79
C THR A 117 46.16 -15.14 2.98
N GLY A 118 46.77 -15.93 3.87
CA GLY A 118 48.16 -15.78 4.31
C GLY A 118 48.38 -14.69 5.38
N ASP A 119 47.38 -13.85 5.67
CA ASP A 119 47.44 -12.78 6.67
C ASP A 119 46.20 -12.78 7.57
N GLU A 120 46.39 -13.08 8.85
CA GLU A 120 45.30 -13.08 9.83
C GLU A 120 44.59 -11.73 9.98
N ASN A 121 45.23 -10.61 9.63
CA ASN A 121 44.67 -9.27 9.77
C ASN A 121 44.13 -8.69 8.45
N THR A 122 43.90 -9.55 7.45
CA THR A 122 43.22 -9.16 6.20
C THR A 122 41.92 -8.40 6.52
N ARG A 123 41.78 -7.20 5.96
CA ARG A 123 40.67 -6.28 6.24
C ARG A 123 39.44 -6.55 5.39
N MET A 124 38.27 -6.17 5.89
CA MET A 124 36.98 -6.32 5.19
C MET A 124 36.99 -5.64 3.82
N MET A 125 37.58 -4.44 3.71
CA MET A 125 37.66 -3.66 2.47
C MET A 125 38.96 -3.88 1.66
N ALA A 126 39.73 -4.94 1.92
CA ALA A 126 41.03 -5.17 1.28
C ALA A 126 40.97 -5.27 -0.27
N ASN A 127 39.80 -5.63 -0.83
CA ASN A 127 39.61 -5.85 -2.27
C ASN A 127 38.72 -4.79 -2.95
N VAL A 128 38.48 -3.63 -2.31
CA VAL A 128 37.69 -2.54 -2.92
C VAL A 128 38.40 -2.02 -4.18
N GLY A 129 37.75 -2.14 -5.34
CA GLY A 129 38.32 -1.81 -6.65
C GLY A 129 39.10 -2.94 -7.34
N GLY A 130 39.13 -4.14 -6.75
CA GLY A 130 39.75 -5.34 -7.32
C GLY A 130 38.80 -6.21 -8.18
N ALA A 131 39.22 -7.44 -8.50
CA ALA A 131 38.47 -8.37 -9.36
C ALA A 131 37.19 -8.96 -8.73
N ASN A 132 37.01 -8.83 -7.41
CA ASN A 132 35.87 -9.38 -6.68
C ASN A 132 34.60 -8.55 -6.95
N LYS A 133 33.58 -9.18 -7.55
CA LYS A 133 32.30 -8.52 -7.89
C LYS A 133 31.23 -8.69 -6.82
N CYS A 134 31.32 -9.73 -5.99
CA CYS A 134 30.35 -10.01 -4.93
C CYS A 134 30.56 -9.11 -3.70
N GLN A 135 29.50 -8.43 -3.27
CA GLN A 135 29.47 -7.57 -2.10
C GLN A 135 29.14 -8.37 -0.84
N VAL A 136 29.95 -8.25 0.21
CA VAL A 136 29.74 -8.96 1.48
C VAL A 136 29.40 -7.97 2.59
N MET A 137 28.37 -8.31 3.37
CA MET A 137 27.93 -7.53 4.53
C MET A 137 27.72 -8.40 5.77
N VAL A 138 28.18 -7.91 6.92
CA VAL A 138 28.09 -8.58 8.22
C VAL A 138 27.45 -7.66 9.24
N PHE A 139 26.51 -8.18 10.03
CA PHE A 139 25.71 -7.41 10.97
C PHE A 139 26.14 -7.65 12.43
N ALA A 140 26.25 -6.57 13.21
CA ALA A 140 26.44 -6.60 14.66
C ALA A 140 25.57 -5.52 15.32
N MET A 141 25.44 -5.54 16.65
CA MET A 141 24.65 -4.56 17.39
C MET A 141 25.53 -3.71 18.30
N SER A 142 25.21 -2.43 18.42
CA SER A 142 25.85 -1.55 19.40
C SER A 142 25.35 -1.85 20.80
N LYS A 143 26.26 -2.01 21.76
CA LYS A 143 25.92 -2.33 23.16
C LYS A 143 25.14 -1.22 23.85
N SER A 144 25.37 0.04 23.46
CA SER A 144 24.73 1.23 24.04
C SER A 144 23.37 1.59 23.41
N SER A 145 23.01 0.97 22.28
CA SER A 145 21.78 1.30 21.53
C SER A 145 20.97 0.06 21.12
N MET A 146 21.02 -1.00 21.93
CA MET A 146 20.27 -2.24 21.68
C MET A 146 18.76 -2.02 21.52
N THR A 147 18.19 -1.00 22.18
CA THR A 147 16.75 -0.68 22.12
C THR A 147 16.31 -0.08 20.77
N ALA A 148 17.22 0.49 20.00
CA ALA A 148 16.90 1.13 18.72
C ALA A 148 16.73 0.12 17.56
N SER A 149 17.12 -1.16 17.74
CA SER A 149 17.07 -2.22 16.72
C SER A 149 17.72 -1.85 15.37
N VAL A 150 18.71 -0.95 15.37
CA VAL A 150 19.48 -0.57 14.19
C VAL A 150 20.86 -1.26 14.24
N PRO A 151 21.15 -2.21 13.34
CA PRO A 151 22.44 -2.89 13.34
C PRO A 151 23.56 -2.03 12.76
N ARG A 152 24.79 -2.33 13.16
CA ARG A 152 26.03 -1.89 12.51
C ARG A 152 26.39 -2.86 11.40
N ILE A 153 26.81 -2.32 10.27
CA ILE A 153 27.09 -3.10 9.05
C ILE A 153 28.58 -2.99 8.71
N PHE A 154 29.29 -4.10 8.81
CA PHE A 154 30.64 -4.26 8.25
C PHE A 154 30.52 -4.64 6.78
N ARG A 155 31.22 -3.92 5.90
CA ARG A 155 31.08 -4.05 4.45
C ARG A 155 32.42 -4.37 3.81
N SER A 156 32.38 -5.11 2.72
CA SER A 156 33.53 -5.29 1.81
C SER A 156 33.61 -4.23 0.71
N TYR A 157 32.79 -3.18 0.81
CA TYR A 157 32.60 -2.13 -0.18
C TYR A 157 32.25 -0.81 0.53
N THR A 158 32.37 0.31 -0.19
CA THR A 158 31.99 1.64 0.31
C THR A 158 30.48 1.83 0.22
N GLY A 159 29.83 2.06 1.35
CA GLY A 159 28.38 2.26 1.44
C GLY A 159 28.00 3.72 1.77
N PRO A 160 26.74 4.13 1.51
CA PRO A 160 26.33 5.53 1.64
C PRO A 160 26.08 6.00 3.09
N ASN A 161 25.70 5.10 4.02
CA ASN A 161 25.30 5.44 5.40
C ASN A 161 25.72 4.38 6.42
N ASN A 162 25.85 4.76 7.71
CA ASN A 162 26.11 3.85 8.84
C ASN A 162 27.33 2.93 8.60
N GLN A 163 28.42 3.52 8.12
CA GLN A 163 29.65 2.79 7.78
C GLN A 163 30.45 2.52 9.06
N MET A 164 30.68 1.24 9.34
CA MET A 164 31.66 0.85 10.36
C MET A 164 33.08 1.10 9.85
N PRO A 165 34.02 1.43 10.75
CA PRO A 165 35.44 1.47 10.42
C PRO A 165 35.88 0.18 9.74
N ASP A 166 36.74 0.29 8.73
CA ASP A 166 37.36 -0.89 8.14
C ASP A 166 38.11 -1.66 9.22
N CYS A 167 37.89 -2.95 9.32
CA CYS A 167 38.49 -3.79 10.36
C CYS A 167 38.92 -5.14 9.77
N PRO A 168 39.83 -5.87 10.45
CA PRO A 168 40.12 -7.25 10.09
C PRO A 168 38.85 -8.11 10.01
N ILE A 169 38.79 -9.03 9.04
CA ILE A 169 37.63 -9.92 8.82
C ILE A 169 37.25 -10.66 10.11
N TRP A 170 38.24 -11.11 10.89
CA TRP A 170 37.98 -11.81 12.15
C TRP A 170 37.29 -10.92 13.19
N GLN A 171 37.53 -9.61 13.21
CA GLN A 171 36.89 -8.68 14.14
C GLN A 171 35.41 -8.51 13.80
N ALA A 172 35.07 -8.35 12.52
CA ALA A 172 33.68 -8.27 12.07
C ALA A 172 32.89 -9.54 12.43
N ILE A 173 33.47 -10.72 12.16
CA ILE A 173 32.84 -12.00 12.51
C ILE A 173 32.70 -12.15 14.04
N ARG A 174 33.77 -11.83 14.80
CA ARG A 174 33.74 -11.89 16.27
C ARG A 174 32.68 -10.96 16.85
N ALA A 175 32.54 -9.74 16.32
CA ALA A 175 31.51 -8.80 16.73
C ALA A 175 30.11 -9.38 16.50
N SER A 176 29.87 -9.94 15.31
CA SER A 176 28.60 -10.55 14.94
C SER A 176 28.24 -11.76 15.81
N MET A 177 29.22 -12.53 16.29
CA MET A 177 29.04 -13.70 17.15
C MET A 177 29.04 -13.40 18.66
N ALA A 178 29.22 -12.13 19.08
CA ALA A 178 29.39 -11.75 20.48
C ALA A 178 28.07 -11.69 21.29
N HIS A 179 27.26 -12.75 21.24
CA HIS A 179 26.03 -12.84 22.04
C HIS A 179 26.37 -12.86 23.54
N PRO A 180 25.78 -12.00 24.41
CA PRO A 180 26.18 -11.83 25.80
C PRO A 180 26.16 -13.10 26.66
N GLU A 181 25.23 -14.01 26.37
CA GLU A 181 25.14 -15.32 27.04
C GLU A 181 26.26 -16.29 26.63
N LEU A 182 26.90 -16.07 25.47
CA LEU A 182 27.94 -16.93 24.90
C LEU A 182 29.34 -16.32 25.04
N PHE A 183 29.52 -15.07 24.62
CA PHE A 183 30.81 -14.40 24.52
C PHE A 183 30.75 -12.97 25.03
N LYS A 184 31.89 -12.44 25.47
CA LYS A 184 32.02 -11.03 25.84
C LYS A 184 31.96 -10.13 24.59
N SER A 185 31.38 -8.95 24.76
CA SER A 185 31.40 -7.87 23.76
C SER A 185 32.82 -7.56 23.27
N ILE A 186 32.93 -7.07 22.05
CA ILE A 186 34.17 -6.56 21.45
C ILE A 186 34.11 -5.03 21.38
N VAL A 187 35.26 -4.36 21.35
CA VAL A 187 35.36 -2.94 21.02
C VAL A 187 36.12 -2.83 19.71
N ILE A 188 35.57 -2.11 18.73
CA ILE A 188 36.24 -1.79 17.48
C ILE A 188 36.44 -0.27 17.44
N ASP A 189 37.67 0.14 17.16
CA ASP A 189 38.14 1.53 17.22
C ASP A 189 38.72 1.92 15.85
N ASP A 190 38.42 3.14 15.40
CA ASP A 190 38.95 3.75 14.18
C ASP A 190 40.20 4.62 14.42
N GLY A 191 40.69 4.68 15.65
CA GLY A 191 41.78 5.53 16.12
C GLY A 191 41.30 6.81 16.82
N VAL A 192 39.99 7.09 16.83
CA VAL A 192 39.39 8.28 17.45
C VAL A 192 38.24 7.91 18.38
N LEU A 193 37.38 6.98 18.00
CA LEU A 193 36.21 6.54 18.77
C LEU A 193 36.07 5.01 18.77
N GLY A 194 36.10 4.42 19.96
CA GLY A 194 35.81 2.99 20.15
C GLY A 194 34.33 2.71 20.38
N GLU A 195 33.73 1.84 19.57
CA GLU A 195 32.36 1.36 19.76
C GLU A 195 32.33 -0.06 20.34
N SER A 196 31.58 -0.26 21.42
CA SER A 196 31.37 -1.60 22.01
C SER A 196 30.21 -2.32 21.32
N LEU A 197 30.50 -3.51 20.79
CA LEU A 197 29.60 -4.29 19.96
C LEU A 197 29.27 -5.65 20.59
N VAL A 198 28.05 -6.08 20.34
CA VAL A 198 27.50 -7.39 20.71
C VAL A 198 26.91 -8.07 19.48
N GLY A 199 26.57 -9.35 19.62
CA GLY A 199 26.12 -10.18 18.52
C GLY A 199 24.92 -9.60 17.77
N GLY A 200 24.94 -9.76 16.44
CA GLY A 200 23.85 -9.32 15.56
C GLY A 200 22.54 -10.07 15.82
N ASP A 201 22.64 -11.26 16.42
CA ASP A 201 21.54 -12.10 16.85
C ASP A 201 20.67 -11.48 17.97
N LEU A 202 21.12 -10.38 18.58
CA LEU A 202 20.32 -9.54 19.47
C LEU A 202 19.44 -8.55 18.69
N GLY A 203 18.38 -9.05 18.07
CA GLY A 203 17.39 -8.24 17.33
C GLY A 203 17.64 -8.09 15.82
N CYS A 204 18.66 -8.78 15.28
CA CYS A 204 18.93 -8.89 13.84
C CYS A 204 19.43 -10.31 13.52
N SER A 205 18.73 -11.35 14.00
CA SER A 205 19.10 -12.77 13.76
C SER A 205 18.84 -13.23 12.33
N ASN A 206 17.88 -12.59 11.67
CA ASN A 206 17.67 -12.68 10.23
C ASN A 206 17.81 -11.28 9.63
N PRO A 207 18.93 -10.97 8.96
CA PRO A 207 19.23 -9.62 8.53
C PRO A 207 18.48 -9.21 7.25
N THR A 208 17.55 -10.04 6.74
CA THR A 208 16.95 -9.85 5.41
C THR A 208 16.41 -8.45 5.18
N ARG A 209 15.68 -7.87 6.15
CA ARG A 209 15.17 -6.48 6.02
C ARG A 209 16.29 -5.46 5.79
N HIS A 210 17.38 -5.57 6.54
CA HIS A 210 18.49 -4.64 6.46
C HIS A 210 19.29 -4.85 5.17
N VAL A 211 19.47 -6.10 4.74
CA VAL A 211 20.10 -6.44 3.46
C VAL A 211 19.31 -5.83 2.32
N LEU A 212 17.99 -6.02 2.28
CA LEU A 212 17.15 -5.52 1.21
C LEU A 212 17.10 -3.98 1.17
N SER A 213 17.13 -3.32 2.34
CA SER A 213 17.27 -1.86 2.45
C SER A 213 18.61 -1.35 1.89
N GLU A 214 19.71 -2.01 2.22
CA GLU A 214 21.04 -1.69 1.73
C GLU A 214 21.17 -1.94 0.21
N VAL A 215 20.64 -3.05 -0.29
CA VAL A 215 20.59 -3.36 -1.73
C VAL A 215 19.79 -2.29 -2.48
N ASN A 216 18.67 -1.84 -1.92
CA ASN A 216 17.88 -0.76 -2.51
C ASN A 216 18.61 0.58 -2.55
N ALA A 217 19.39 0.90 -1.52
CA ALA A 217 20.18 2.13 -1.49
C ALA A 217 21.30 2.16 -2.54
N MET A 218 21.81 1.00 -2.97
CA MET A 218 22.96 0.91 -3.87
C MET A 218 22.62 0.53 -5.31
N HIS A 219 21.54 -0.23 -5.51
CA HIS A 219 21.22 -0.88 -6.80
C HIS A 219 19.78 -0.60 -7.25
N SER A 220 19.26 0.61 -6.98
CA SER A 220 17.84 0.98 -7.16
C SER A 220 17.26 0.69 -8.55
N ASP A 221 18.11 0.74 -9.57
CA ASP A 221 17.70 0.66 -10.98
C ASP A 221 17.75 -0.77 -11.54
N GLN A 222 18.21 -1.75 -10.74
CA GLN A 222 18.31 -3.14 -11.16
C GLN A 222 17.08 -3.96 -10.76
N GLY A 223 16.89 -5.12 -11.39
CA GLY A 223 15.93 -6.13 -10.96
C GLY A 223 16.58 -7.22 -10.12
N VAL A 224 15.83 -7.83 -9.20
CA VAL A 224 16.22 -9.00 -8.42
C VAL A 224 15.65 -10.25 -9.07
N SER A 225 16.51 -11.23 -9.30
CA SER A 225 16.13 -12.57 -9.77
C SER A 225 15.87 -13.54 -8.62
N SER A 226 16.69 -13.50 -7.57
CA SER A 226 16.47 -14.36 -6.39
C SER A 226 17.01 -13.76 -5.09
N ILE A 227 16.26 -13.98 -4.01
CA ILE A 227 16.62 -13.70 -2.63
C ILE A 227 16.58 -15.04 -1.90
N VAL A 228 17.76 -15.60 -1.62
CA VAL A 228 17.91 -16.93 -1.02
C VAL A 228 18.30 -16.76 0.45
N CYS A 229 17.36 -17.06 1.34
CA CYS A 229 17.57 -17.00 2.78
C CYS A 229 17.77 -18.43 3.32
N ILE A 230 18.98 -18.70 3.82
CA ILE A 230 19.37 -20.02 4.35
C ILE A 230 19.39 -19.96 5.87
N GLY A 231 18.45 -20.68 6.47
CA GLY A 231 18.16 -20.66 7.89
C GLY A 231 18.80 -21.80 8.69
N THR A 232 18.85 -21.56 10.01
CA THR A 232 19.58 -22.36 10.99
C THR A 232 18.73 -23.36 11.79
N GLY A 233 17.44 -23.49 11.45
CA GLY A 233 16.47 -24.34 12.15
C GLY A 233 15.24 -23.53 12.64
N HIS A 234 14.21 -24.23 13.14
CA HIS A 234 12.97 -23.62 13.64
C HIS A 234 12.93 -23.54 15.17
N ALA A 235 12.28 -22.53 15.76
CA ALA A 235 12.21 -22.35 17.22
C ALA A 235 11.48 -23.52 17.91
N ARG A 236 10.49 -24.12 17.22
CA ARG A 236 9.77 -25.32 17.67
C ARG A 236 10.66 -26.55 17.83
N THR A 237 11.89 -26.52 17.29
CA THR A 237 12.87 -27.58 17.49
C THR A 237 13.75 -27.34 18.72
N ILE A 238 13.45 -26.37 19.57
CA ILE A 238 14.23 -26.10 20.79
C ILE A 238 13.31 -26.29 22.00
N GLN A 239 13.47 -27.43 22.69
CA GLN A 239 12.70 -27.73 23.90
C GLN A 239 13.46 -27.27 25.15
N ILE A 240 12.83 -26.41 25.96
CA ILE A 240 13.33 -26.00 27.28
C ILE A 240 12.71 -26.93 28.33
N PRO A 241 13.48 -27.79 29.02
CA PRO A 241 12.94 -28.71 30.02
C PRO A 241 12.36 -27.97 31.23
N GLN A 242 11.19 -28.41 31.73
CA GLN A 242 10.49 -27.77 32.86
C GLN A 242 11.06 -28.12 34.24
N SER A 243 11.98 -29.08 34.37
CA SER A 243 12.59 -29.47 35.65
C SER A 243 14.12 -29.57 35.61
N SER A 244 14.75 -29.26 36.74
CA SER A 244 16.19 -29.36 36.97
C SER A 244 16.57 -30.80 37.38
N THR A 245 16.61 -31.73 36.43
CA THR A 245 17.29 -33.01 36.67
C THR A 245 18.80 -32.80 36.75
N LEU A 246 19.43 -33.41 37.74
CA LEU A 246 20.88 -33.40 37.97
C LEU A 246 21.60 -34.04 36.78
N GLY A 247 22.05 -33.19 35.87
CA GLY A 247 22.62 -33.56 34.56
C GLY A 247 22.61 -32.39 33.56
N ARG A 248 22.48 -31.14 34.05
CA ARG A 248 22.47 -29.94 33.19
C ARG A 248 23.86 -29.69 32.64
N MET A 249 24.03 -29.83 31.32
CA MET A 249 25.31 -29.62 30.64
C MET A 249 25.37 -28.29 29.86
N MET A 250 24.23 -27.69 29.47
CA MET A 250 24.14 -26.34 28.90
C MET A 250 23.38 -25.42 29.87
N PRO A 251 23.88 -24.20 30.14
CA PRO A 251 23.17 -23.23 30.95
C PRO A 251 21.79 -22.86 30.36
N THR A 252 20.75 -22.72 31.19
CA THR A 252 19.36 -22.47 30.74
C THR A 252 19.24 -21.17 29.93
N ASN A 253 19.99 -20.13 30.30
CA ASN A 253 20.12 -18.86 29.58
C ASN A 253 20.63 -19.03 28.14
N VAL A 254 21.53 -19.97 27.88
CA VAL A 254 22.01 -20.27 26.51
C VAL A 254 20.91 -20.92 25.66
N LEU A 255 20.11 -21.82 26.24
CA LEU A 255 18.97 -22.43 25.55
C LEU A 255 17.85 -21.42 25.26
N ILE A 256 17.62 -20.47 26.17
CA ILE A 256 16.69 -19.36 25.97
C ILE A 256 17.19 -18.49 24.81
N ALA A 257 18.46 -18.06 24.83
CA ALA A 257 19.06 -17.28 23.75
C ALA A 257 18.93 -17.97 22.38
N MET A 258 19.23 -19.27 22.30
CA MET A 258 19.06 -20.03 21.05
C MET A 258 17.61 -20.05 20.55
N LYS A 259 16.64 -20.18 21.47
CA LYS A 259 15.22 -20.14 21.13
C LYS A 259 14.79 -18.75 20.65
N ASP A 260 15.27 -17.70 21.30
CA ASP A 260 14.94 -16.31 20.95
C ASP A 260 15.47 -15.96 19.54
N VAL A 261 16.72 -16.34 19.24
CA VAL A 261 17.33 -16.19 17.91
C VAL A 261 16.52 -16.92 16.84
N ALA A 262 16.13 -18.18 17.08
CA ALA A 262 15.32 -18.94 16.13
C ALA A 262 13.92 -18.33 15.94
N THR A 263 13.33 -17.77 17.00
CA THR A 263 12.02 -17.10 16.97
C THR A 263 12.08 -15.81 16.16
N ASP A 264 13.13 -15.00 16.34
CA ASP A 264 13.38 -13.80 15.56
C ASP A 264 13.57 -14.12 14.07
N CYS A 265 14.35 -15.16 13.75
CA CYS A 265 14.50 -15.63 12.37
C CYS A 265 13.18 -16.04 11.72
N GLU A 266 12.32 -16.76 12.44
CA GLU A 266 10.99 -17.15 11.98
C GLU A 266 10.07 -15.94 11.75
N LYS A 267 10.09 -14.97 12.66
CA LYS A 267 9.31 -13.74 12.54
C LYS A 267 9.66 -12.99 11.25
N VAL A 268 10.94 -12.68 11.03
CA VAL A 268 11.38 -11.96 9.83
C VAL A 268 11.06 -12.74 8.56
N ALA A 269 11.24 -14.06 8.59
CA ALA A 269 10.93 -14.88 7.44
C ALA A 269 9.43 -14.98 7.10
N GLN A 270 8.54 -15.00 8.08
CA GLN A 270 7.11 -14.92 7.84
C GLN A 270 6.74 -13.58 7.22
N GLU A 271 7.34 -12.49 7.70
CA GLU A 271 7.16 -11.15 7.13
C GLU A 271 7.66 -11.10 5.67
N MET A 272 8.83 -11.68 5.37
CA MET A 272 9.35 -11.77 4.00
C MET A 272 8.48 -12.67 3.11
N ALA A 273 8.00 -13.80 3.61
CA ALA A 273 7.10 -14.68 2.86
C ALA A 273 5.78 -13.96 2.50
N ALA A 274 5.26 -13.13 3.40
CA ALA A 274 4.09 -12.29 3.14
C ALA A 274 4.42 -11.17 2.14
N GLN A 275 5.55 -10.48 2.31
CA GLN A 275 5.99 -9.39 1.43
C GLN A 275 6.18 -9.85 -0.03
N PHE A 276 6.71 -11.05 -0.23
CA PHE A 276 7.01 -11.61 -1.54
C PHE A 276 5.93 -12.61 -2.03
N GLN A 277 4.76 -12.63 -1.39
CA GLN A 277 3.64 -13.51 -1.79
C GLN A 277 3.24 -13.24 -3.24
N GLY A 278 3.08 -14.30 -4.03
CA GLY A 278 2.76 -14.20 -5.46
C GLY A 278 3.97 -13.93 -6.37
N THR A 279 5.16 -13.74 -5.81
CA THR A 279 6.41 -13.63 -6.58
C THR A 279 7.24 -14.90 -6.48
N SER A 280 8.14 -15.11 -7.44
CA SER A 280 9.18 -16.15 -7.38
C SER A 280 10.55 -15.58 -6.97
N ALA A 281 10.57 -14.46 -6.25
CA ALA A 281 11.81 -13.76 -5.88
C ALA A 281 12.40 -14.27 -4.56
N TYR A 282 11.59 -14.55 -3.53
CA TYR A 282 12.09 -14.93 -2.20
C TYR A 282 11.99 -16.43 -1.91
N TRP A 283 13.09 -17.00 -1.41
CA TRP A 283 13.23 -18.42 -1.14
C TRP A 283 13.85 -18.67 0.22
N ARG A 284 13.06 -19.19 1.16
CA ARG A 284 13.58 -19.64 2.46
C ARG A 284 13.87 -21.13 2.48
N LEU A 285 15.10 -21.47 2.86
CA LEU A 285 15.61 -22.83 3.03
C LEU A 285 16.05 -23.01 4.48
N SER A 286 15.19 -23.59 5.32
CA SER A 286 15.47 -23.80 6.75
C SER A 286 14.88 -25.14 7.20
N VAL A 287 15.65 -25.89 7.99
CA VAL A 287 15.27 -27.22 8.48
C VAL A 287 14.11 -27.10 9.46
N ASP A 288 13.01 -27.81 9.18
CA ASP A 288 11.70 -27.61 9.79
C ASP A 288 11.36 -28.59 10.93
N GLN A 289 12.03 -29.74 10.98
CA GLN A 289 11.92 -30.78 12.02
C GLN A 289 13.26 -31.51 12.21
N GLY A 290 13.48 -32.10 13.39
CA GLY A 290 14.63 -32.98 13.66
C GLY A 290 15.76 -32.39 14.49
N LEU A 291 15.90 -31.07 14.57
CA LEU A 291 16.83 -30.43 15.51
C LEU A 291 16.32 -30.45 16.98
N GLN A 292 15.19 -31.15 17.24
CA GLN A 292 14.43 -31.17 18.49
C GLN A 292 15.16 -31.77 19.70
N VAL A 293 16.23 -32.53 19.44
CA VAL A 293 16.92 -33.35 20.46
C VAL A 293 18.41 -33.03 20.51
N VAL A 294 18.78 -31.74 20.44
CA VAL A 294 20.14 -31.32 20.85
C VAL A 294 20.22 -31.26 22.38
N ARG A 295 19.99 -32.42 23.03
CA ARG A 295 20.46 -32.69 24.39
C ARG A 295 21.97 -32.92 24.32
N ALA A 296 22.72 -31.88 24.72
CA ALA A 296 24.12 -31.80 25.14
C ALA A 296 25.18 -32.81 24.61
N SER A 297 25.87 -32.41 23.53
CA SER A 297 27.34 -32.21 23.43
C SER A 297 27.63 -31.97 21.93
N GLU A 298 27.85 -30.72 21.55
CA GLU A 298 27.61 -30.22 20.17
C GLU A 298 28.47 -30.84 19.06
N TRP A 299 29.52 -31.61 19.37
CA TRP A 299 30.37 -32.23 18.33
C TRP A 299 30.09 -33.72 18.08
N GLN A 300 29.60 -34.47 19.08
CA GLN A 300 29.28 -35.91 18.90
C GLN A 300 28.02 -36.14 18.05
N LYS A 301 27.24 -35.09 17.79
CA LYS A 301 25.98 -35.14 17.04
C LYS A 301 26.00 -34.38 15.70
N ARG A 302 27.21 -34.06 15.17
CA ARG A 302 27.38 -33.56 13.79
C ARG A 302 26.64 -34.45 12.78
N ASN A 303 26.72 -35.76 12.99
CA ASN A 303 26.03 -36.75 12.17
C ASN A 303 24.51 -36.60 12.21
N GLU A 304 23.92 -36.18 13.34
CA GLU A 304 22.47 -35.94 13.46
C GLU A 304 22.07 -34.65 12.71
N VAL A 305 22.82 -33.56 12.85
CA VAL A 305 22.56 -32.32 12.09
C VAL A 305 22.66 -32.61 10.59
N VAL A 306 23.71 -33.31 10.15
CA VAL A 306 23.87 -33.73 8.75
C VAL A 306 22.71 -34.61 8.30
N ALA A 307 22.29 -35.59 9.10
CA ALA A 307 21.20 -36.49 8.77
C ALA A 307 19.86 -35.75 8.65
N HIS A 308 19.54 -34.85 9.59
CA HIS A 308 18.31 -34.06 9.55
C HIS A 308 18.30 -33.05 8.41
N THR A 309 19.42 -32.36 8.15
CA THR A 309 19.53 -31.46 6.99
C THR A 309 19.39 -32.23 5.68
N ARG A 310 20.01 -33.42 5.56
CA ARG A 310 19.80 -34.29 4.39
C ARG A 310 18.34 -34.71 4.28
N ALA A 311 17.71 -35.19 5.34
CA ALA A 311 16.30 -35.59 5.33
C ALA A 311 15.37 -34.44 4.91
N TYR A 312 15.62 -33.22 5.39
CA TYR A 312 14.93 -32.01 4.96
C TYR A 312 15.04 -31.80 3.44
N MET A 313 16.26 -31.90 2.88
CA MET A 313 16.48 -31.71 1.44
C MET A 313 15.81 -32.79 0.58
N HIS A 314 15.64 -34.01 1.09
CA HIS A 314 14.96 -35.12 0.39
C HIS A 314 13.43 -34.99 0.37
N LYS A 315 12.83 -34.05 1.13
CA LYS A 315 11.39 -33.77 1.00
C LYS A 315 11.11 -33.29 -0.43
N ALA A 316 10.10 -33.86 -1.09
CA ALA A 316 9.77 -33.56 -2.49
C ALA A 316 9.58 -32.05 -2.74
N GLU A 317 8.90 -31.36 -1.83
CA GLU A 317 8.70 -29.91 -1.90
C GLU A 317 10.03 -29.14 -1.83
N VAL A 318 10.95 -29.54 -0.93
CA VAL A 318 12.25 -28.89 -0.74
C VAL A 318 13.17 -29.16 -1.92
N THR A 319 13.19 -30.39 -2.43
CA THR A 319 13.91 -30.74 -3.67
C THR A 319 13.42 -29.91 -4.86
N SER A 320 12.10 -29.74 -5.01
CA SER A 320 11.51 -28.88 -6.04
C SER A 320 11.91 -27.42 -5.86
N ARG A 321 11.85 -26.92 -4.61
CA ARG A 321 12.26 -25.55 -4.26
C ARG A 321 13.74 -25.30 -4.58
N LEU A 322 14.64 -26.18 -4.15
CA LEU A 322 16.08 -26.09 -4.44
C LEU A 322 16.36 -26.07 -5.95
N GLN A 323 15.62 -26.85 -6.74
CA GLN A 323 15.75 -26.82 -8.19
C GLN A 323 15.32 -25.47 -8.78
N LYS A 324 14.17 -24.93 -8.35
CA LYS A 324 13.67 -23.63 -8.81
C LYS A 324 14.62 -22.49 -8.43
N VAL A 325 15.17 -22.52 -7.22
CA VAL A 325 16.17 -21.54 -6.76
C VAL A 325 17.41 -21.60 -7.64
N ALA A 326 17.96 -22.80 -7.86
CA ALA A 326 19.14 -22.97 -8.71
C ALA A 326 18.90 -22.46 -10.14
N GLN A 327 17.72 -22.75 -10.70
CA GLN A 327 17.33 -22.25 -12.03
C GLN A 327 17.22 -20.73 -12.05
N ALA A 328 16.53 -20.11 -11.09
CA ALA A 328 16.40 -18.65 -11.00
C ALA A 328 17.76 -17.96 -10.85
N MET A 329 18.68 -18.57 -10.09
CA MET A 329 20.04 -18.05 -9.91
C MET A 329 20.86 -18.08 -11.21
N VAL A 330 20.64 -19.08 -12.08
CA VAL A 330 21.34 -19.20 -13.37
C VAL A 330 20.68 -18.35 -14.45
N ASP A 331 19.36 -18.38 -14.55
CA ASP A 331 18.61 -17.63 -15.57
C ASP A 331 18.76 -16.12 -15.39
N ARG A 332 18.85 -15.67 -14.14
CA ARG A 332 18.97 -14.24 -13.78
C ARG A 332 17.91 -13.37 -14.46
N ASN A 333 16.69 -13.89 -14.61
CA ASN A 333 15.56 -13.11 -15.08
C ASN A 333 15.08 -12.19 -13.94
N PRO A 334 14.99 -10.86 -14.14
CA PRO A 334 14.51 -9.97 -13.09
C PRO A 334 13.01 -10.21 -12.84
N VAL A 335 12.67 -10.60 -11.61
CA VAL A 335 11.29 -10.92 -11.17
C VAL A 335 10.67 -9.73 -10.44
N VAL A 336 11.47 -8.97 -9.69
CA VAL A 336 11.03 -7.82 -8.89
C VAL A 336 12.06 -6.70 -8.99
N GLY A 337 11.65 -5.46 -9.22
CA GLY A 337 12.57 -4.30 -9.19
C GLY A 337 13.15 -4.08 -7.79
N VAL A 338 14.44 -3.74 -7.68
CA VAL A 338 15.13 -3.51 -6.40
C VAL A 338 14.42 -2.45 -5.54
N LYS A 339 13.83 -1.43 -6.14
CA LYS A 339 12.96 -0.44 -5.46
C LYS A 339 11.80 -1.03 -4.63
N HIS A 340 11.40 -2.27 -4.91
CA HIS A 340 10.27 -2.93 -4.25
C HIS A 340 10.69 -4.00 -3.23
N ILE A 341 11.98 -4.29 -3.04
CA ILE A 341 12.44 -5.41 -2.18
C ILE A 341 12.68 -5.00 -0.72
N ALA A 342 13.01 -3.72 -0.45
CA ALA A 342 13.53 -3.25 0.84
C ALA A 342 12.58 -3.25 2.03
N GLY A 343 11.30 -3.61 1.86
CA GLY A 343 10.36 -3.53 2.97
C GLY A 343 10.24 -2.12 3.56
N LYS A 344 10.58 -1.05 2.79
CA LYS A 344 9.69 0.11 2.81
C LYS A 344 8.34 -0.52 2.64
N ALA A 345 7.46 -0.32 3.62
CA ALA A 345 6.09 -0.72 3.45
C ALA A 345 5.70 -0.27 2.03
N LEU A 346 5.63 -1.24 1.12
CA LEU A 346 4.33 -1.55 0.64
C LEU A 346 3.47 -1.44 1.92
N GLU A 347 2.82 -0.30 2.09
CA GLU A 347 1.41 -0.33 1.71
C GLU A 347 1.31 -1.36 0.56
N ILE A 348 1.29 -2.65 0.94
CA ILE A 348 0.29 -3.54 0.50
C ILE A 348 -0.85 -2.73 1.10
N PRO A 349 -1.57 -1.90 0.33
CA PRO A 349 -2.94 -1.83 0.71
C PRO A 349 -3.29 -3.31 0.81
N LEU A 350 -4.01 -3.70 1.86
CA LEU A 350 -5.07 -4.65 1.56
C LEU A 350 -5.73 -4.13 0.27
N GLN A 351 -5.23 -4.55 -0.91
CA GLN A 351 -5.92 -4.42 -2.14
C GLN A 351 -6.81 -5.68 -2.05
N GLN A 352 -8.07 -5.72 -1.63
CA GLN A 352 -9.13 -4.71 -1.55
C GLN A 352 -8.79 -3.39 -2.21
N ALA A 353 -8.43 -3.46 -3.49
CA ALA A 353 -8.11 -2.34 -4.37
C ALA A 353 -8.36 -0.96 -3.74
N ALA A 354 -7.46 -0.48 -2.88
CA ALA A 354 -7.67 0.76 -2.14
C ALA A 354 -7.38 1.88 -3.14
N GLY A 355 -8.42 2.26 -3.87
CA GLY A 355 -8.34 3.14 -5.03
C GLY A 355 -9.22 2.71 -6.21
N VAL A 356 -9.67 1.45 -6.29
CA VAL A 356 -10.71 1.09 -7.27
C VAL A 356 -12.06 1.44 -6.68
N LYS A 357 -12.66 2.48 -7.24
CA LYS A 357 -14.05 2.81 -7.03
C LYS A 357 -14.90 1.60 -7.43
N ARG A 358 -15.59 1.03 -6.44
CA ARG A 358 -16.62 0.02 -6.69
C ARG A 358 -17.86 0.71 -7.22
N CYS A 359 -18.67 -0.01 -7.98
CA CYS A 359 -19.97 0.50 -8.41
C CYS A 359 -20.81 0.89 -7.17
N PRO A 360 -21.23 2.16 -7.03
CA PRO A 360 -22.08 2.58 -5.92
C PRO A 360 -23.43 1.84 -5.92
N ALA A 361 -24.12 1.86 -4.79
CA ALA A 361 -25.50 1.40 -4.73
C ALA A 361 -26.46 2.52 -5.19
N PRO A 362 -27.59 2.20 -5.86
CA PRO A 362 -28.63 3.19 -6.10
C PRO A 362 -29.19 3.72 -4.78
N SER A 363 -29.75 4.93 -4.81
CA SER A 363 -30.39 5.51 -3.62
C SER A 363 -31.54 4.62 -3.15
N ALA A 364 -31.61 4.35 -1.85
CA ALA A 364 -32.79 3.72 -1.24
C ALA A 364 -34.09 4.53 -1.50
N MET A 365 -33.94 5.81 -1.83
CA MET A 365 -35.04 6.72 -2.16
C MET A 365 -35.28 6.85 -3.67
N PHE A 366 -34.74 5.97 -4.51
CA PHE A 366 -35.08 5.91 -5.94
C PHE A 366 -36.59 5.74 -6.13
N THR A 367 -37.15 6.46 -7.10
CA THR A 367 -38.60 6.51 -7.41
C THR A 367 -38.79 6.71 -8.91
N GLY A 368 -39.70 5.94 -9.51
CA GLY A 368 -40.10 6.08 -10.91
C GLY A 368 -39.13 5.48 -11.94
N TYR A 369 -39.26 5.97 -13.18
CA TYR A 369 -38.45 5.63 -14.35
C TYR A 369 -38.50 4.15 -14.77
N GLU A 370 -39.56 3.41 -14.48
CA GLU A 370 -39.65 1.96 -14.72
C GLU A 370 -39.43 1.60 -16.21
N ARG A 371 -39.97 2.43 -17.12
CA ARG A 371 -39.74 2.26 -18.56
C ARG A 371 -38.27 2.43 -18.95
N HIS A 372 -37.61 3.45 -18.40
CA HIS A 372 -36.20 3.71 -18.69
C HIS A 372 -35.30 2.63 -18.09
N VAL A 373 -35.59 2.17 -16.86
CA VAL A 373 -34.89 1.05 -16.23
C VAL A 373 -35.01 -0.21 -17.10
N SER A 374 -36.22 -0.51 -17.57
CA SER A 374 -36.46 -1.66 -18.45
C SER A 374 -35.71 -1.53 -19.79
N GLN A 375 -35.66 -0.32 -20.35
CA GLN A 375 -34.90 -0.04 -21.58
C GLN A 375 -33.40 -0.26 -21.37
N VAL A 376 -32.81 0.33 -20.32
CA VAL A 376 -31.37 0.25 -20.06
C VAL A 376 -30.96 -1.17 -19.72
N THR A 377 -31.70 -1.86 -18.86
CA THR A 377 -31.45 -3.27 -18.51
C THR A 377 -31.53 -4.19 -19.73
N GLY A 378 -32.56 -4.05 -20.56
CA GLY A 378 -32.69 -4.78 -21.83
C GLY A 378 -31.58 -4.46 -22.82
N CYS A 379 -31.07 -3.23 -22.83
CA CYS A 379 -29.93 -2.86 -23.66
C CYS A 379 -28.64 -3.55 -23.19
N ILE A 380 -28.31 -3.49 -21.90
CA ILE A 380 -27.02 -3.96 -21.40
C ILE A 380 -26.92 -5.49 -21.32
N VAL A 381 -28.02 -6.23 -21.10
CA VAL A 381 -28.03 -7.72 -20.98
C VAL A 381 -28.16 -8.44 -22.34
N GLY A 382 -27.86 -7.77 -23.45
CA GLY A 382 -28.00 -8.32 -24.81
C GLY A 382 -27.23 -9.64 -25.08
N PRO A 383 -27.40 -10.25 -26.26
CA PRO A 383 -26.75 -11.51 -26.63
C PRO A 383 -25.24 -11.48 -26.41
N LYS A 384 -24.66 -12.55 -25.86
CA LYS A 384 -23.25 -12.63 -25.41
C LYS A 384 -22.19 -12.37 -26.50
N ASN A 385 -22.59 -12.35 -27.78
CA ASN A 385 -21.68 -12.25 -28.93
C ASN A 385 -21.72 -10.89 -29.63
N GLU A 386 -22.44 -9.91 -29.09
CA GLU A 386 -22.54 -8.56 -29.66
C GLU A 386 -22.21 -7.49 -28.60
N ARG A 387 -21.36 -6.52 -28.97
CA ARG A 387 -21.04 -5.37 -28.11
C ARG A 387 -22.31 -4.57 -27.87
N ARG A 388 -22.58 -4.27 -26.61
CA ARG A 388 -23.66 -3.36 -26.22
C ARG A 388 -23.07 -2.08 -25.69
N VAL A 389 -23.50 -0.95 -26.21
CA VAL A 389 -23.16 0.38 -25.68
C VAL A 389 -24.48 1.10 -25.44
N CYS A 390 -24.80 1.31 -24.17
CA CYS A 390 -26.00 2.05 -23.76
C CYS A 390 -25.59 3.44 -23.29
N VAL A 391 -26.20 4.48 -23.84
CA VAL A 391 -25.91 5.88 -23.53
C VAL A 391 -27.17 6.50 -22.94
N ILE A 392 -27.09 6.88 -21.67
CA ILE A 392 -28.11 7.65 -20.97
C ILE A 392 -27.71 9.12 -21.04
N HIS A 393 -28.47 9.91 -21.79
CA HIS A 393 -28.20 11.34 -21.93
C HIS A 393 -29.40 12.20 -21.53
N GLY A 394 -29.17 13.45 -21.11
CA GLY A 394 -30.25 14.35 -20.71
C GLY A 394 -29.80 15.44 -19.74
N LEU A 395 -30.77 16.20 -19.24
CA LEU A 395 -30.54 17.40 -18.40
C LEU A 395 -29.74 17.09 -17.13
N GLY A 396 -29.01 18.09 -16.63
CA GLY A 396 -28.33 17.98 -15.34
C GLY A 396 -29.34 17.78 -14.20
N GLY A 397 -29.06 16.87 -13.27
CA GLY A 397 -29.93 16.61 -12.12
C GLY A 397 -31.22 15.82 -12.42
N SER A 398 -31.40 15.27 -13.62
CA SER A 398 -32.55 14.40 -13.94
C SER A 398 -32.50 13.01 -13.31
N GLY A 399 -31.34 12.57 -12.81
CA GLY A 399 -31.17 11.26 -12.18
C GLY A 399 -30.53 10.19 -13.05
N LYS A 400 -29.78 10.56 -14.10
CA LYS A 400 -29.09 9.63 -15.01
C LYS A 400 -28.20 8.61 -14.29
N THR A 401 -27.35 9.08 -13.39
CA THR A 401 -26.50 8.20 -12.56
C THR A 401 -27.36 7.24 -11.73
N GLN A 402 -28.46 7.71 -11.14
CA GLN A 402 -29.36 6.85 -10.37
C GLN A 402 -30.07 5.81 -11.24
N LEU A 403 -30.48 6.17 -12.46
CA LEU A 403 -31.03 5.23 -13.44
C LEU A 403 -30.00 4.16 -13.84
N ALA A 404 -28.75 4.56 -14.06
CA ALA A 404 -27.65 3.64 -14.35
C ALA A 404 -27.43 2.65 -13.20
N LEU A 405 -27.25 3.16 -11.97
CA LEU A 405 -27.04 2.35 -10.77
C LEU A 405 -28.22 1.39 -10.51
N LYS A 406 -29.47 1.84 -10.72
CA LYS A 406 -30.64 0.98 -10.56
C LYS A 406 -30.68 -0.15 -11.61
N SER A 407 -30.28 0.15 -12.83
CA SER A 407 -30.20 -0.85 -13.91
C SER A 407 -29.07 -1.85 -13.66
N ILE A 408 -27.96 -1.42 -13.09
CA ILE A 408 -26.86 -2.29 -12.68
C ILE A 408 -27.29 -3.21 -11.54
N GLU A 409 -27.99 -2.68 -10.53
CA GLU A 409 -28.51 -3.48 -9.41
C GLU A 409 -29.41 -4.63 -9.90
N GLN A 410 -30.29 -4.38 -10.89
CA GLN A 410 -31.18 -5.40 -11.45
C GLN A 410 -30.47 -6.44 -12.33
N THR A 411 -29.24 -6.17 -12.76
CA THR A 411 -28.49 -7.02 -13.70
C THR A 411 -27.19 -7.53 -13.10
N ILE A 412 -27.01 -7.38 -11.78
CA ILE A 412 -25.74 -7.66 -11.09
C ILE A 412 -25.25 -9.10 -11.34
N ASP A 413 -26.17 -10.07 -11.38
CA ASP A 413 -25.87 -11.50 -11.58
C ASP A 413 -25.38 -11.82 -13.00
N ASN A 414 -25.54 -10.91 -13.95
CA ASN A 414 -25.05 -11.07 -15.32
C ASN A 414 -23.56 -10.71 -15.46
N TRP A 415 -22.97 -10.05 -14.46
CA TRP A 415 -21.63 -9.47 -14.53
C TRP A 415 -20.68 -10.18 -13.56
N LYS A 416 -19.55 -10.69 -14.08
CA LYS A 416 -18.43 -11.11 -13.24
C LYS A 416 -17.63 -9.92 -12.72
N ASP A 417 -17.55 -8.88 -13.56
CA ASP A 417 -16.71 -7.71 -13.33
C ASP A 417 -17.45 -6.44 -13.72
N ILE A 418 -17.44 -5.44 -12.85
CA ILE A 418 -17.99 -4.11 -13.10
C ILE A 418 -16.87 -3.09 -12.89
N ALA A 419 -16.47 -2.41 -13.97
CA ALA A 419 -15.53 -1.31 -13.94
C ALA A 419 -16.33 0.00 -13.91
N TYR A 420 -16.40 0.67 -12.75
CA TYR A 420 -17.09 1.96 -12.61
C TYR A 420 -16.09 3.10 -12.71
N ILE A 421 -16.19 3.90 -13.77
CA ILE A 421 -15.22 4.91 -14.17
C ILE A 421 -15.86 6.29 -14.04
N ASP A 422 -15.22 7.18 -13.26
CA ASP A 422 -15.53 8.61 -13.30
C ASP A 422 -14.98 9.24 -14.59
N ALA A 423 -15.87 9.60 -15.49
CA ALA A 423 -15.59 10.16 -16.80
C ALA A 423 -15.72 11.70 -16.84
N THR A 424 -15.68 12.38 -15.68
CA THR A 424 -15.73 13.84 -15.59
C THR A 424 -14.60 14.50 -16.39
N SER A 425 -13.40 13.91 -16.41
CA SER A 425 -12.31 14.32 -17.30
C SER A 425 -11.54 13.10 -17.83
N ARG A 426 -10.71 13.32 -18.87
CA ARG A 426 -9.85 12.26 -19.39
C ARG A 426 -8.87 11.74 -18.33
N ALA A 427 -8.29 12.62 -17.53
CA ALA A 427 -7.38 12.24 -16.47
C ALA A 427 -8.06 11.38 -15.39
N THR A 428 -9.29 11.71 -14.97
CA THR A 428 -10.01 10.88 -13.98
C THR A 428 -10.35 9.51 -14.56
N ALA A 429 -10.79 9.46 -15.81
CA ALA A 429 -11.14 8.22 -16.49
C ALA A 429 -9.93 7.29 -16.65
N GLU A 430 -8.79 7.81 -17.12
CA GLU A 430 -7.55 7.07 -17.24
C GLU A 430 -7.03 6.58 -15.88
N ASN A 431 -7.12 7.41 -14.83
CA ASN A 431 -6.73 7.00 -13.47
C ASN A 431 -7.63 5.88 -12.91
N ASN A 432 -8.94 5.95 -13.15
CA ASN A 432 -9.89 4.93 -12.72
C ASN A 432 -9.68 3.60 -13.47
N LEU A 433 -9.45 3.67 -14.79
CA LEU A 433 -9.10 2.50 -15.61
C LEU A 433 -7.77 1.89 -15.19
N ARG A 434 -6.75 2.71 -14.90
CA ARG A 434 -5.47 2.26 -14.33
C ARG A 434 -5.68 1.54 -13.00
N ALA A 435 -6.50 2.10 -12.10
CA ALA A 435 -6.81 1.45 -10.84
C ALA A 435 -7.49 0.08 -11.07
N PHE A 436 -8.42 0.00 -12.04
CA PHE A 436 -9.04 -1.27 -12.43
C PHE A 436 -8.01 -2.28 -12.96
N ALA A 437 -7.06 -1.87 -13.80
CA ALA A 437 -5.98 -2.73 -14.28
C ALA A 437 -5.14 -3.32 -13.13
N LEU A 438 -4.79 -2.48 -12.16
CA LEU A 438 -4.05 -2.89 -10.97
C LEU A 438 -4.83 -3.95 -10.16
N ALA A 439 -6.13 -3.73 -9.94
CA ALA A 439 -6.99 -4.68 -9.22
C ALA A 439 -7.21 -6.00 -9.96
N LYS A 440 -7.07 -6.01 -11.29
CA LYS A 440 -7.11 -7.23 -12.11
C LYS A 440 -5.76 -7.89 -12.31
N HIS A 441 -4.69 -7.32 -11.75
CA HIS A 441 -3.31 -7.73 -12.02
C HIS A 441 -3.01 -7.78 -13.53
N ALA A 442 -3.63 -6.86 -14.29
CA ALA A 442 -3.54 -6.80 -15.74
C ALA A 442 -2.38 -5.90 -16.22
N GLY A 443 -1.91 -4.98 -15.37
CA GLY A 443 -0.82 -4.04 -15.65
C GLY A 443 -0.96 -2.76 -14.84
N GLU A 444 -0.17 -1.74 -15.19
CA GLU A 444 -0.05 -0.48 -14.44
C GLU A 444 -0.58 0.74 -15.21
N THR A 445 -1.17 0.56 -16.39
CA THR A 445 -1.67 1.64 -17.25
C THR A 445 -3.17 1.48 -17.54
N HIS A 446 -3.83 2.55 -18.01
CA HIS A 446 -5.23 2.46 -18.44
C HIS A 446 -5.39 1.59 -19.71
N GLN A 447 -4.38 1.57 -20.59
CA GLN A 447 -4.38 0.67 -21.75
C GLN A 447 -4.35 -0.81 -21.35
N ASP A 448 -3.72 -1.16 -20.22
CA ASP A 448 -3.75 -2.53 -19.70
C ASP A 448 -5.16 -2.97 -19.31
N ALA A 449 -5.95 -2.08 -18.69
CA ALA A 449 -7.36 -2.35 -18.40
C ALA A 449 -8.17 -2.56 -19.69
N ILE A 450 -7.97 -1.70 -20.68
CA ILE A 450 -8.66 -1.82 -21.98
C ILE A 450 -8.30 -3.17 -22.63
N ARG A 451 -7.01 -3.52 -22.73
CA ARG A 451 -6.56 -4.81 -23.27
C ARG A 451 -7.14 -6.01 -22.52
N TRP A 452 -7.21 -5.92 -21.19
CA TRP A 452 -7.79 -6.97 -20.37
C TRP A 452 -9.28 -7.16 -20.66
N LEU A 453 -10.03 -6.06 -20.81
CA LEU A 453 -11.46 -6.09 -21.17
C LEU A 453 -11.67 -6.67 -22.58
N GLU A 454 -10.79 -6.34 -23.53
CA GLU A 454 -10.82 -6.88 -24.90
C GLU A 454 -10.60 -8.41 -24.96
N GLN A 455 -9.72 -8.93 -24.10
CA GLN A 455 -9.38 -10.37 -24.06
C GLN A 455 -10.35 -11.20 -23.21
N SER A 456 -11.16 -10.55 -22.39
CA SER A 456 -12.08 -11.21 -21.46
C SER A 456 -13.32 -11.77 -22.16
N SER A 457 -13.88 -12.86 -21.62
CA SER A 457 -15.01 -13.63 -22.19
C SER A 457 -16.37 -12.92 -22.18
N GLY A 458 -16.42 -11.59 -22.14
CA GLY A 458 -17.64 -10.78 -22.31
C GLY A 458 -18.62 -10.69 -21.14
N SER A 459 -18.32 -11.28 -19.99
CA SER A 459 -19.17 -11.21 -18.79
C SER A 459 -18.79 -10.01 -17.89
N TRP A 460 -18.58 -8.84 -18.48
CA TRP A 460 -18.17 -7.63 -17.77
C TRP A 460 -18.98 -6.41 -18.22
N LEU A 461 -19.11 -5.44 -17.32
CA LEU A 461 -19.75 -4.15 -17.56
C LEU A 461 -18.76 -3.01 -17.30
N LEU A 462 -18.58 -2.13 -18.28
CA LEU A 462 -17.80 -0.91 -18.17
C LEU A 462 -18.74 0.29 -18.09
N VAL A 463 -18.70 1.03 -16.98
CA VAL A 463 -19.57 2.18 -16.74
C VAL A 463 -18.74 3.45 -16.77
N PHE A 464 -19.10 4.39 -17.65
CA PHE A 464 -18.56 5.75 -17.67
C PHE A 464 -19.63 6.71 -17.14
N ASP A 465 -19.44 7.21 -15.92
CA ASP A 465 -20.37 8.15 -15.30
C ASP A 465 -19.86 9.59 -15.45
N ASN A 466 -20.77 10.53 -15.73
CA ASN A 466 -20.47 11.96 -15.96
C ASN A 466 -19.55 12.25 -17.16
N ALA A 467 -19.72 11.53 -18.28
CA ALA A 467 -18.99 11.77 -19.52
C ALA A 467 -19.46 13.05 -20.24
N ASP A 468 -19.33 14.19 -19.56
CA ASP A 468 -19.85 15.50 -19.98
C ASP A 468 -18.82 16.37 -20.71
N ASP A 469 -17.53 16.00 -20.65
CA ASP A 469 -16.43 16.72 -21.30
C ASP A 469 -16.35 16.36 -22.81
N PRO A 470 -16.56 17.31 -23.74
CA PRO A 470 -16.41 17.07 -25.17
C PRO A 470 -14.98 16.66 -25.58
N GLY A 471 -13.96 17.04 -24.80
CA GLY A 471 -12.55 16.71 -25.02
C GLY A 471 -12.14 15.33 -24.50
N LEU A 472 -13.04 14.60 -23.85
CA LEU A 472 -12.75 13.31 -23.21
C LEU A 472 -12.17 12.28 -24.19
N GLY A 473 -12.63 12.29 -25.45
CA GLY A 473 -12.25 11.28 -26.44
C GLY A 473 -12.74 9.89 -26.03
N LEU A 474 -13.99 9.78 -25.53
CA LEU A 474 -14.55 8.55 -24.93
C LEU A 474 -14.42 7.31 -25.81
N ARG A 475 -14.46 7.46 -27.14
CA ARG A 475 -14.27 6.34 -28.09
C ARG A 475 -12.94 5.61 -27.87
N ASP A 476 -11.87 6.32 -27.53
CA ASP A 476 -10.54 5.74 -27.32
C ASP A 476 -10.46 4.89 -26.04
N LEU A 477 -11.39 5.13 -25.10
CA LEU A 477 -11.45 4.44 -23.82
C LEU A 477 -12.38 3.22 -23.86
N ILE A 478 -13.17 3.06 -24.94
CA ILE A 478 -14.06 1.92 -25.13
C ILE A 478 -13.29 0.77 -25.79
N PRO A 479 -13.28 -0.45 -25.19
CA PRO A 479 -12.63 -1.63 -25.76
C PRO A 479 -13.11 -1.99 -27.18
N SER A 480 -12.18 -2.31 -28.10
CA SER A 480 -12.47 -2.57 -29.52
C SER A 480 -13.10 -3.94 -29.80
N GLY A 481 -13.17 -4.83 -28.79
CA GLY A 481 -13.73 -6.18 -28.92
C GLY A 481 -15.28 -6.23 -28.97
N THR A 482 -15.84 -7.39 -29.32
CA THR A 482 -17.31 -7.61 -29.41
C THR A 482 -17.96 -8.09 -28.12
N ALA A 483 -17.17 -8.35 -27.08
CA ALA A 483 -17.61 -9.00 -25.86
C ALA A 483 -17.74 -8.01 -24.69
N GLY A 484 -18.83 -8.09 -23.92
CA GLY A 484 -19.11 -7.21 -22.76
C GLY A 484 -20.01 -6.02 -23.08
N SER A 485 -20.43 -5.31 -22.05
CA SER A 485 -21.35 -4.19 -22.17
C SER A 485 -20.75 -2.90 -21.63
N VAL A 486 -21.13 -1.78 -22.24
CA VAL A 486 -20.72 -0.42 -21.85
C VAL A 486 -21.97 0.39 -21.53
N LEU A 487 -21.92 1.12 -20.41
CA LEU A 487 -22.96 2.04 -19.99
C LEU A 487 -22.36 3.43 -19.80
N VAL A 488 -22.97 4.46 -20.38
CA VAL A 488 -22.48 5.84 -20.33
C VAL A 488 -23.57 6.74 -19.78
N THR A 489 -23.25 7.63 -18.84
CA THR A 489 -24.12 8.75 -18.45
C THR A 489 -23.51 10.07 -18.91
N THR A 490 -24.30 10.95 -19.50
CA THR A 490 -23.80 12.22 -20.06
C THR A 490 -24.90 13.28 -20.22
N ARG A 491 -24.53 14.56 -20.32
CA ARG A 491 -25.37 15.67 -20.78
C ARG A 491 -25.29 15.87 -22.30
N LEU A 492 -24.25 15.33 -22.94
CA LEU A 492 -23.99 15.50 -24.37
C LEU A 492 -24.86 14.56 -25.20
N CYS A 493 -25.92 15.10 -25.82
CA CYS A 493 -26.79 14.30 -26.70
C CYS A 493 -26.03 13.70 -27.90
N THR A 494 -24.95 14.34 -28.35
CA THR A 494 -24.11 13.84 -29.46
C THR A 494 -23.47 12.49 -29.19
N LEU A 495 -23.23 12.14 -27.91
CA LEU A 495 -22.70 10.83 -27.53
C LEU A 495 -23.71 9.69 -27.70
N GLY A 496 -25.01 9.98 -27.92
CA GLY A 496 -26.01 8.97 -28.27
C GLY A 496 -25.63 8.16 -29.51
N GLN A 497 -24.87 8.76 -30.44
CA GLN A 497 -24.33 8.09 -31.63
C GLN A 497 -23.33 6.97 -31.34
N LEU A 498 -22.82 6.86 -30.11
CA LEU A 498 -21.99 5.72 -29.67
C LEU A 498 -22.82 4.47 -29.39
N GLY A 499 -24.15 4.62 -29.27
CA GLY A 499 -25.06 3.54 -28.92
C GLY A 499 -24.96 2.35 -29.87
N GLN A 500 -24.91 1.15 -29.30
CA GLN A 500 -24.89 -0.12 -30.05
C GLN A 500 -25.93 -1.08 -29.49
N GLY A 501 -26.89 -1.49 -30.33
CA GLY A 501 -27.96 -2.42 -30.02
C GLY A 501 -29.35 -1.79 -29.84
N PRO A 502 -30.44 -2.59 -29.73
CA PRO A 502 -31.77 -2.05 -29.46
C PRO A 502 -31.86 -1.32 -28.12
N GLY A 503 -32.49 -0.14 -28.13
CA GLY A 503 -32.66 0.69 -26.93
C GLY A 503 -31.37 1.35 -26.42
N CYS A 504 -30.33 1.42 -27.24
CA CYS A 504 -29.00 1.92 -26.86
C CYS A 504 -28.93 3.42 -26.51
N GLU A 505 -29.85 4.23 -27.01
CA GLU A 505 -29.93 5.65 -26.67
C GLU A 505 -31.14 5.90 -25.75
N CYS A 506 -30.86 6.31 -24.52
CA CYS A 506 -31.87 6.57 -23.49
C CYS A 506 -31.84 8.05 -23.10
N GLN A 507 -32.77 8.83 -23.65
CA GLN A 507 -32.94 10.22 -23.27
C GLN A 507 -33.73 10.33 -21.96
N LEU A 508 -33.09 10.81 -20.90
CA LEU A 508 -33.73 11.04 -19.60
C LEU A 508 -34.12 12.51 -19.43
N GLY A 509 -35.43 12.76 -19.49
CA GLY A 509 -36.03 14.07 -19.29
C GLY A 509 -36.34 14.39 -17.83
N ARG A 510 -37.37 15.23 -17.63
CA ARG A 510 -37.94 15.52 -16.31
C ARG A 510 -38.75 14.31 -15.82
N MET A 511 -38.92 14.20 -14.50
CA MET A 511 -39.82 13.20 -13.92
C MET A 511 -41.27 13.49 -14.35
N SER A 512 -42.12 12.46 -14.36
CA SER A 512 -43.55 12.74 -14.36
C SER A 512 -43.95 13.43 -13.05
N HIS A 513 -45.03 14.20 -13.12
CA HIS A 513 -45.55 14.92 -11.97
C HIS A 513 -45.82 13.98 -10.78
N GLN A 514 -46.41 12.81 -11.05
CA GLN A 514 -46.72 11.81 -10.04
C GLN A 514 -45.45 11.25 -9.37
N GLU A 515 -44.45 10.82 -10.15
CA GLU A 515 -43.19 10.29 -9.60
C GLU A 515 -42.45 11.36 -8.77
N ALA A 516 -42.55 12.63 -9.17
CA ALA A 516 -41.94 13.73 -8.44
C ALA A 516 -42.66 14.02 -7.10
N VAL A 517 -43.99 13.93 -7.04
CA VAL A 517 -44.74 14.03 -5.76
C VAL A 517 -44.40 12.85 -4.84
N GLU A 518 -44.31 11.64 -5.39
CA GLU A 518 -43.89 10.44 -4.66
C GLU A 518 -42.48 10.59 -4.09
N LEU A 519 -41.53 11.08 -4.90
CA LEU A 519 -40.16 11.35 -4.45
C LEU A 519 -40.11 12.43 -3.37
N LEU A 520 -40.89 13.50 -3.50
CA LEU A 520 -40.99 14.58 -2.52
C LEU A 520 -41.45 14.04 -1.16
N ALA A 521 -42.56 13.31 -1.13
CA ALA A 521 -43.12 12.76 0.11
C ALA A 521 -42.16 11.76 0.76
N LYS A 522 -41.56 10.86 -0.03
CA LYS A 522 -40.55 9.90 0.43
C LYS A 522 -39.36 10.62 1.08
N LYS A 523 -38.84 11.68 0.45
CA LYS A 523 -37.72 12.48 0.99
C LYS A 523 -38.11 13.35 2.19
N ALA A 524 -39.33 13.89 2.21
CA ALA A 524 -39.89 14.59 3.35
C ALA A 524 -40.17 13.68 4.55
N ARG A 525 -40.15 12.34 4.36
CA ARG A 525 -40.56 11.32 5.33
C ARG A 525 -42.03 11.45 5.73
N MET A 526 -42.89 11.68 4.73
CA MET A 526 -44.33 11.82 4.89
C MET A 526 -45.03 10.74 4.07
N ASN A 527 -46.15 10.23 4.56
CA ASN A 527 -47.03 9.35 3.79
C ASN A 527 -48.00 10.21 3.00
N ILE A 528 -48.09 9.97 1.68
CA ILE A 528 -48.99 10.74 0.81
C ILE A 528 -50.45 10.60 1.23
N GLU A 529 -50.85 9.40 1.67
CA GLU A 529 -52.22 9.09 2.09
C GLU A 529 -52.65 9.82 3.37
N ASP A 530 -51.69 10.22 4.21
CA ASP A 530 -51.93 10.93 5.47
C ASP A 530 -51.92 12.46 5.29
N LEU A 531 -51.60 12.97 4.09
CA LEU A 531 -51.56 14.40 3.83
C LEU A 531 -52.98 14.99 3.82
N SER A 532 -53.15 16.12 4.51
CA SER A 532 -54.36 16.92 4.35
C SER A 532 -54.51 17.38 2.90
N LYS A 533 -55.74 17.68 2.47
CA LYS A 533 -55.99 18.22 1.13
C LYS A 533 -55.11 19.44 0.81
N GLU A 534 -54.96 20.33 1.79
CA GLU A 534 -54.12 21.54 1.66
C GLU A 534 -52.64 21.22 1.46
N GLU A 535 -52.09 20.24 2.18
CA GLU A 535 -50.69 19.81 2.03
C GLU A 535 -50.48 19.03 0.74
N SER A 536 -51.46 18.25 0.29
CA SER A 536 -51.45 17.57 -1.01
C SER A 536 -51.48 18.59 -2.17
N ASP A 537 -52.35 19.59 -2.11
CA ASP A 537 -52.41 20.67 -3.11
C ASP A 537 -51.09 21.48 -3.12
N ALA A 538 -50.50 21.72 -1.95
CA ALA A 538 -49.19 22.36 -1.83
C ALA A 538 -48.06 21.48 -2.40
N ALA A 539 -48.09 20.16 -2.19
CA ALA A 539 -47.10 19.24 -2.75
C ALA A 539 -47.13 19.22 -4.27
N ASN A 540 -48.32 19.13 -4.86
CA ASN A 540 -48.50 19.20 -6.31
C ASN A 540 -47.93 20.50 -6.88
N GLY A 541 -48.36 21.64 -6.35
CA GLY A 541 -47.89 22.90 -6.89
C GLY A 541 -46.41 23.19 -6.58
N LEU A 542 -45.84 22.66 -5.50
CA LEU A 542 -44.41 22.74 -5.26
C LEU A 542 -43.64 21.95 -6.34
N VAL A 543 -44.08 20.75 -6.68
CA VAL A 543 -43.44 19.95 -7.75
C VAL A 543 -43.51 20.65 -9.11
N GLU A 544 -44.60 21.35 -9.40
CA GLU A 544 -44.72 22.25 -10.57
C GLU A 544 -43.72 23.40 -10.53
N ASP A 545 -43.64 24.12 -9.40
CA ASP A 545 -42.69 25.22 -9.19
C ASP A 545 -41.23 24.74 -9.35
N LEU A 546 -40.96 23.49 -8.95
CA LEU A 546 -39.66 22.83 -9.08
C LEU A 546 -39.39 22.25 -10.49
N GLY A 547 -40.35 22.34 -11.41
CA GLY A 547 -40.23 21.86 -12.78
C GLY A 547 -40.05 20.35 -12.91
N CYS A 548 -40.51 19.56 -11.93
CA CYS A 548 -40.37 18.10 -11.89
C CYS A 548 -38.90 17.61 -12.04
N LEU A 549 -37.93 18.40 -11.56
CA LEU A 549 -36.52 18.04 -11.57
C LEU A 549 -36.20 17.19 -10.34
N ALA A 550 -35.74 15.96 -10.55
CA ALA A 550 -35.43 15.01 -9.48
C ALA A 550 -34.53 15.62 -8.39
N LEU A 551 -33.47 16.32 -8.79
CA LEU A 551 -32.54 16.94 -7.85
C LEU A 551 -33.20 18.03 -6.98
N ALA A 552 -33.98 18.94 -7.59
CA ALA A 552 -34.67 20.00 -6.85
C ALA A 552 -35.67 19.42 -5.84
N VAL A 553 -36.44 18.41 -6.28
CA VAL A 553 -37.41 17.69 -5.44
C VAL A 553 -36.72 17.03 -4.24
N VAL A 554 -35.56 16.40 -4.45
CA VAL A 554 -34.78 15.77 -3.38
C VAL A 554 -34.34 16.79 -2.32
N HIS A 555 -33.81 17.94 -2.73
CA HIS A 555 -33.38 18.98 -1.79
C HIS A 555 -34.55 19.61 -1.04
N SER A 556 -35.67 19.87 -1.72
CA SER A 556 -36.88 20.37 -1.09
C SER A 556 -37.44 19.40 -0.05
N GLY A 557 -37.55 18.11 -0.40
CA GLY A 557 -37.97 17.07 0.55
C GLY A 557 -37.01 16.94 1.74
N ALA A 558 -35.70 16.97 1.50
CA ALA A 558 -34.69 16.92 2.55
C ALA A 558 -34.78 18.12 3.50
N TYR A 559 -34.97 19.33 2.97
CA TYR A 559 -35.20 20.54 3.76
C TYR A 559 -36.45 20.41 4.64
N ILE A 560 -37.57 19.98 4.04
CA ILE A 560 -38.86 19.81 4.73
C ILE A 560 -38.69 18.84 5.91
N SER A 561 -38.03 17.71 5.67
CA SER A 561 -37.77 16.70 6.70
C SER A 561 -36.85 17.22 7.80
N CYS A 562 -35.73 17.85 7.43
CA CYS A 562 -34.73 18.36 8.38
C CYS A 562 -35.29 19.47 9.29
N LYS A 563 -36.05 20.41 8.72
CA LYS A 563 -36.66 21.52 9.47
C LYS A 563 -38.01 21.18 10.10
N LYS A 564 -38.58 20.00 9.82
CA LYS A 564 -39.92 19.60 10.27
C LYS A 564 -40.97 20.69 9.99
N THR A 565 -40.90 21.28 8.79
CA THR A 565 -41.86 22.30 8.34
C THR A 565 -42.91 21.66 7.45
N SER A 566 -44.04 22.34 7.22
CA SER A 566 -45.07 21.86 6.30
C SER A 566 -44.67 22.14 4.85
N ILE A 567 -45.22 21.36 3.91
CA ILE A 567 -44.95 21.51 2.47
C ILE A 567 -45.41 22.89 2.00
N LYS A 568 -46.57 23.35 2.48
CA LYS A 568 -47.12 24.68 2.19
C LYS A 568 -46.15 25.79 2.63
N ASN A 569 -45.71 25.78 3.89
CA ASN A 569 -44.79 26.81 4.41
C ASN A 569 -43.46 26.81 3.67
N TYR A 570 -42.95 25.63 3.27
CA TYR A 570 -41.76 25.55 2.46
C TYR A 570 -41.97 26.15 1.07
N ARG A 571 -43.08 25.80 0.40
CA ARG A 571 -43.43 26.29 -0.93
C ARG A 571 -43.54 27.82 -0.96
N ASP A 572 -44.24 28.42 -0.01
CA ASP A 572 -44.40 29.88 0.07
C ASP A 572 -43.04 30.58 0.16
N ARG A 573 -42.14 30.07 1.00
CA ARG A 573 -40.77 30.57 1.13
C ARG A 573 -39.93 30.35 -0.13
N CYS A 574 -40.14 29.23 -0.81
CA CYS A 574 -39.46 28.90 -2.04
C CYS A 574 -39.84 29.90 -3.14
N GLN A 575 -41.14 30.16 -3.32
CA GLN A 575 -41.66 31.13 -4.28
C GLN A 575 -41.20 32.57 -3.96
N GLU A 576 -41.18 32.95 -2.69
CA GLU A 576 -40.66 34.26 -2.26
C GLU A 576 -39.18 34.41 -2.65
N LYS A 577 -38.35 33.40 -2.35
CA LYS A 577 -36.94 33.40 -2.74
C LYS A 577 -36.74 33.42 -4.25
N MET A 578 -37.50 32.63 -5.02
CA MET A 578 -37.46 32.63 -6.48
C MET A 578 -37.80 34.01 -7.06
N ARG A 579 -38.78 34.72 -6.48
CA ARG A 579 -39.17 36.07 -6.92
C ARG A 579 -38.11 37.13 -6.61
N GLY A 580 -37.39 36.98 -5.49
CA GLY A 580 -36.29 37.85 -5.09
C GLY A 580 -34.92 37.50 -5.70
N ALA A 581 -34.83 36.46 -6.55
CA ALA A 581 -33.57 35.88 -6.97
C ALA A 581 -32.86 36.59 -8.14
N LEU A 582 -33.30 37.77 -8.57
CA LEU A 582 -32.61 38.56 -9.60
C LEU A 582 -31.13 38.83 -9.26
N GLU A 583 -30.83 39.17 -8.00
CA GLU A 583 -29.45 39.33 -7.50
C GLU A 583 -28.72 37.99 -7.26
N LEU A 584 -29.48 36.91 -7.01
CA LEU A 584 -28.93 35.57 -6.80
C LEU A 584 -28.47 34.94 -8.13
N TYR A 585 -29.20 35.18 -9.21
CA TYR A 585 -28.90 34.65 -10.54
C TYR A 585 -27.85 35.46 -11.32
N SER A 586 -27.63 36.72 -10.96
CA SER A 586 -26.60 37.56 -11.61
C SER A 586 -25.16 37.09 -11.33
N LYS A 587 -24.97 36.27 -10.28
CA LYS A 587 -23.68 35.64 -9.93
C LYS A 587 -23.47 34.28 -10.59
N LEU A 588 -24.46 33.75 -11.31
CA LEU A 588 -24.35 32.48 -12.01
C LEU A 588 -23.62 32.67 -13.35
N PRO A 589 -22.89 31.66 -13.82
CA PRO A 589 -22.34 31.65 -15.18
C PRO A 589 -23.46 31.84 -16.23
N ALA A 590 -23.16 32.56 -17.31
CA ALA A 590 -24.15 32.93 -18.34
C ALA A 590 -24.82 31.74 -19.06
N ASN A 591 -24.28 30.54 -18.91
CA ASN A 591 -24.77 29.28 -19.50
C ASN A 591 -25.70 28.47 -18.58
N VAL A 592 -26.06 28.97 -17.39
CA VAL A 592 -27.03 28.28 -16.53
C VAL A 592 -28.44 28.42 -17.12
N GLU A 593 -28.93 27.33 -17.70
CA GLU A 593 -30.29 27.21 -18.23
C GLU A 593 -31.35 27.56 -17.17
N ASP A 594 -32.56 27.96 -17.59
CA ASP A 594 -33.62 28.40 -16.68
C ASP A 594 -34.00 27.36 -15.60
N TYR A 595 -33.81 26.06 -15.87
CA TYR A 595 -34.02 25.02 -14.86
C TYR A 595 -32.95 25.04 -13.76
N GLY A 596 -31.72 25.47 -14.04
CA GLY A 596 -30.64 25.58 -13.07
C GLY A 596 -30.94 26.61 -11.98
N LYS A 597 -31.72 27.65 -12.31
CA LYS A 597 -32.19 28.69 -11.38
C LYS A 597 -33.11 28.13 -10.28
N THR A 598 -34.02 27.23 -10.65
CA THR A 598 -34.91 26.53 -9.72
C THR A 598 -34.13 25.65 -8.75
N VAL A 599 -33.21 24.82 -9.26
CA VAL A 599 -32.38 23.95 -8.42
C VAL A 599 -31.50 24.79 -7.49
N TYR A 600 -30.89 25.87 -8.00
CA TYR A 600 -30.08 26.81 -7.23
C TYR A 600 -30.82 27.40 -6.03
N THR A 601 -32.09 27.78 -6.20
CA THR A 601 -32.90 28.31 -5.11
C THR A 601 -33.03 27.30 -3.96
N THR A 602 -33.24 26.01 -4.28
CA THR A 602 -33.34 24.97 -3.26
C THR A 602 -32.04 24.78 -2.45
N TRP A 603 -30.89 24.94 -3.11
CA TRP A 603 -29.59 24.88 -2.44
C TRP A 603 -29.35 26.08 -1.54
N VAL A 604 -29.60 27.30 -2.03
CA VAL A 604 -29.47 28.54 -1.22
C VAL A 604 -30.34 28.46 0.02
N MET A 605 -31.60 28.03 -0.12
CA MET A 605 -32.50 27.86 1.02
C MET A 605 -31.94 26.90 2.07
N SER A 606 -31.29 25.82 1.64
CA SER A 606 -30.66 24.84 2.54
C SER A 606 -29.36 25.38 3.15
N TYR A 607 -28.52 26.03 2.36
CA TYR A 607 -27.27 26.67 2.76
C TYR A 607 -27.46 27.70 3.85
N GLU A 608 -28.47 28.58 3.71
CA GLU A 608 -28.79 29.60 4.71
C GLU A 608 -29.09 29.01 6.10
N ARG A 609 -29.47 27.73 6.16
CA ARG A 609 -29.78 27.01 7.40
C ARG A 609 -28.61 26.25 8.00
N LEU A 610 -27.50 26.12 7.29
CA LEU A 610 -26.31 25.46 7.78
C LEU A 610 -25.63 26.29 8.87
N SER A 611 -25.07 25.62 9.87
CA SER A 611 -24.11 26.20 10.79
C SER A 611 -22.93 26.81 10.03
N LEU A 612 -22.27 27.80 10.63
CA LEU A 612 -21.11 28.45 10.00
C LEU A 612 -20.04 27.42 9.62
N ARG A 613 -19.78 26.45 10.50
CA ARG A 613 -18.79 25.39 10.26
C ARG A 613 -19.20 24.43 9.15
N ALA A 614 -20.49 24.10 9.03
CA ALA A 614 -20.96 23.27 7.92
C ALA A 614 -20.86 24.00 6.57
N LYS A 615 -21.07 25.32 6.54
CA LYS A 615 -20.81 26.15 5.35
C LYS A 615 -19.33 26.10 4.96
N GLU A 616 -18.43 26.27 5.93
CA GLU A 616 -16.99 26.16 5.72
C GLU A 616 -16.59 24.78 5.19
N MET A 617 -17.14 23.70 5.77
CA MET A 617 -16.92 22.34 5.26
C MET A 617 -17.40 22.19 3.83
N LEU A 618 -18.61 22.65 3.50
CA LEU A 618 -19.14 22.59 2.14
C LEU A 618 -18.24 23.33 1.15
N CYS A 619 -17.71 24.50 1.53
CA CYS A 619 -16.75 25.24 0.73
C CYS A 619 -15.46 24.43 0.51
N LEU A 620 -14.90 23.78 1.53
CA LEU A 620 -13.73 22.90 1.36
C LEU A 620 -14.03 21.72 0.44
N LEU A 621 -15.19 21.06 0.63
CA LEU A 621 -15.68 19.95 -0.21
C LEU A 621 -15.87 20.35 -1.68
N ALA A 622 -16.22 21.60 -1.95
CA ALA A 622 -16.34 22.12 -3.30
C ALA A 622 -15.00 22.18 -4.07
N TYR A 623 -13.87 22.19 -3.36
CA TYR A 623 -12.53 22.24 -3.98
C TYR A 623 -11.80 20.90 -4.00
N PHE A 624 -12.34 19.87 -3.34
CA PHE A 624 -11.95 18.48 -3.59
C PHE A 624 -12.54 17.99 -4.91
N HIS A 625 -12.07 16.83 -5.38
CA HIS A 625 -12.83 16.04 -6.35
C HIS A 625 -14.23 15.76 -5.77
N HIS A 626 -15.29 15.83 -6.59
CA HIS A 626 -16.69 15.73 -6.13
C HIS A 626 -17.06 14.33 -5.60
N ASP A 627 -16.17 13.36 -5.74
CA ASP A 627 -16.37 11.97 -5.35
C ASP A 627 -15.13 11.42 -4.63
N MET A 628 -15.30 10.32 -3.90
CA MET A 628 -14.25 9.64 -3.12
C MET A 628 -13.64 10.50 -1.99
N ILE A 629 -14.43 11.41 -1.39
CA ILE A 629 -13.98 12.26 -0.27
C ILE A 629 -14.06 11.46 1.04
N LYS A 630 -12.91 11.18 1.67
CA LYS A 630 -12.84 10.33 2.87
C LYS A 630 -12.54 11.14 4.13
N GLU A 631 -13.15 10.74 5.26
CA GLU A 631 -12.83 11.27 6.59
C GLU A 631 -11.32 11.20 6.91
N ASP A 632 -10.66 10.12 6.47
CA ASP A 632 -9.23 9.92 6.72
C ASP A 632 -8.35 11.03 6.11
N MET A 633 -8.82 11.75 5.08
CA MET A 633 -8.12 12.92 4.55
C MET A 633 -8.00 14.01 5.62
N PHE A 634 -9.10 14.32 6.31
CA PHE A 634 -9.16 15.32 7.38
C PHE A 634 -8.43 14.85 8.63
N LYS A 635 -8.57 13.57 8.99
CA LYS A 635 -7.85 12.96 10.13
C LYS A 635 -6.34 13.04 9.97
N ARG A 636 -5.82 12.72 8.79
CA ARG A 636 -4.38 12.82 8.49
C ARG A 636 -3.92 14.27 8.49
N ALA A 637 -4.71 15.20 7.95
CA ALA A 637 -4.43 16.63 8.03
C ALA A 637 -4.30 17.10 9.48
N ALA A 638 -5.24 16.70 10.34
CA ALA A 638 -5.23 17.07 11.76
C ALA A 638 -4.01 16.51 12.51
N ALA A 639 -3.58 15.28 12.20
CA ALA A 639 -2.39 14.66 12.80
C ALA A 639 -1.07 15.33 12.41
N ASN A 640 -1.05 16.15 11.35
CA ASN A 640 0.17 16.80 10.84
C ASN A 640 0.17 18.33 11.03
N LEU A 641 -0.73 18.87 11.85
CA LEU A 641 -0.88 20.31 12.11
C LEU A 641 0.38 21.01 12.68
N ASP A 642 1.31 20.25 13.27
CA ASP A 642 2.54 20.76 13.90
C ASP A 642 3.81 20.50 13.07
N ARG A 643 3.69 19.89 11.88
CA ARG A 643 4.84 19.69 10.97
C ARG A 643 5.03 20.91 10.06
N GLU A 644 6.30 21.22 9.73
CA GLU A 644 6.61 22.24 8.72
C GLU A 644 6.01 21.84 7.37
N SER A 645 5.17 22.72 6.83
CA SER A 645 4.50 22.52 5.55
C SER A 645 5.49 22.62 4.39
N ILE A 646 5.22 21.86 3.32
CA ILE A 646 5.95 21.95 2.05
C ILE A 646 5.44 23.14 1.21
N ILE A 647 4.29 23.71 1.56
CA ILE A 647 3.58 24.76 0.82
C ILE A 647 4.22 26.13 1.14
N PRO A 648 4.41 27.03 0.14
CA PRO A 648 5.12 28.30 0.29
C PRO A 648 4.61 29.18 1.45
N THR A 649 5.56 29.77 2.20
CA THR A 649 5.37 30.58 3.40
C THR A 649 5.09 32.07 3.13
N ASP A 650 4.36 32.39 2.06
CA ASP A 650 3.85 33.76 1.89
C ASP A 650 2.78 34.08 2.96
N SER A 651 2.40 35.36 3.08
CA SER A 651 1.44 35.79 4.11
C SER A 651 0.06 35.14 3.94
N LEU A 652 -0.30 34.76 2.71
CA LEU A 652 -1.58 34.10 2.39
C LEU A 652 -1.58 32.64 2.85
N GLY A 653 -0.45 31.94 2.64
CA GLY A 653 -0.22 30.57 3.10
C GLY A 653 -0.21 30.44 4.62
N GLN A 654 0.42 31.39 5.33
CA GLN A 654 0.43 31.40 6.80
C GLN A 654 -0.96 31.61 7.40
N GLY A 655 -1.74 32.56 6.85
CA GLY A 655 -3.13 32.80 7.28
C GLY A 655 -4.04 31.59 7.04
N SER A 656 -3.90 30.96 5.87
CA SER A 656 -4.68 29.77 5.51
C SER A 656 -4.35 28.55 6.39
N GLN A 657 -3.07 28.36 6.72
CA GLN A 657 -2.62 27.27 7.59
C GLN A 657 -3.11 27.46 9.02
N GLN A 658 -3.03 28.68 9.57
CA GLN A 658 -3.52 28.96 10.92
C GLN A 658 -5.04 28.75 11.01
N TYR A 659 -5.80 29.26 10.04
CA TYR A 659 -7.24 29.02 9.97
C TYR A 659 -7.56 27.52 9.93
N LEU A 660 -6.87 26.75 9.07
CA LEU A 660 -7.12 25.31 8.96
C LEU A 660 -6.76 24.57 10.26
N LYS A 661 -5.73 25.01 10.97
CA LYS A 661 -5.38 24.48 12.30
C LYS A 661 -6.51 24.72 13.30
N ASP A 662 -7.03 25.93 13.35
CA ASP A 662 -8.15 26.28 14.24
C ASP A 662 -9.43 25.51 13.85
N TYR A 663 -9.65 25.29 12.56
CA TYR A 663 -10.78 24.52 12.07
C TYR A 663 -10.66 23.02 12.39
N LEU A 664 -9.52 22.39 12.09
CA LEU A 664 -9.32 20.94 12.28
C LEU A 664 -9.21 20.55 13.76
N THR A 665 -8.72 21.44 14.63
CA THR A 665 -8.70 21.19 16.09
C THR A 665 -10.09 21.03 16.69
N CYS A 666 -11.14 21.50 16.01
CA CYS A 666 -12.52 21.26 16.42
C CYS A 666 -12.97 19.80 16.29
N PHE A 667 -12.21 18.98 15.58
CA PHE A 667 -12.45 17.53 15.43
C PHE A 667 -11.44 16.72 16.25
N LEU A 668 -10.81 17.33 17.25
CA LEU A 668 -9.93 16.67 18.20
C LEU A 668 -10.55 16.65 19.59
N ASP A 669 -10.34 15.56 20.32
CA ASP A 669 -10.72 15.45 21.72
C ASP A 669 -9.73 16.17 22.66
N SER A 670 -9.97 16.11 23.97
CA SER A 670 -9.09 16.73 24.98
C SER A 670 -7.66 16.19 25.00
N GLU A 671 -7.44 14.98 24.47
CA GLU A 671 -6.14 14.33 24.37
C GLU A 671 -5.47 14.57 23.00
N LYS A 672 -6.07 15.41 22.15
CA LYS A 672 -5.66 15.68 20.76
C LYS A 672 -5.80 14.48 19.82
N ASN A 673 -6.63 13.50 20.16
CA ASN A 673 -6.98 12.41 19.24
C ASN A 673 -8.17 12.81 18.37
N TRP A 674 -8.30 12.18 17.20
CA TRP A 674 -9.40 12.45 16.26
C TRP A 674 -10.76 12.02 16.83
N ASP A 675 -11.67 12.98 16.96
CA ASP A 675 -13.06 12.79 17.37
C ASP A 675 -13.96 12.61 16.13
N ALA A 676 -14.09 11.35 15.71
CA ALA A 676 -14.97 10.96 14.61
C ALA A 676 -16.44 11.36 14.84
N SER A 677 -16.90 11.45 16.10
CA SER A 677 -18.28 11.83 16.41
C SER A 677 -18.54 13.31 16.15
N SER A 678 -17.55 14.17 16.44
CA SER A 678 -17.62 15.60 16.11
C SER A 678 -17.59 15.84 14.60
N PHE A 679 -16.74 15.11 13.87
CA PHE A 679 -16.71 15.16 12.42
C PHE A 679 -18.04 14.68 11.81
N SER A 680 -18.52 13.49 12.19
CA SER A 680 -19.79 12.93 11.70
C SER A 680 -20.94 13.89 11.96
N ARG A 681 -21.08 14.47 13.16
CA ARG A 681 -22.18 15.42 13.46
C ARG A 681 -22.23 16.62 12.51
N LEU A 682 -21.07 17.12 12.10
CA LEU A 682 -21.00 18.24 11.17
C LEU A 682 -21.36 17.80 9.74
N VAL A 683 -20.80 16.68 9.29
CA VAL A 683 -21.05 16.16 7.94
C VAL A 683 -22.49 15.67 7.80
N ASP A 684 -23.08 15.11 8.85
CA ASP A 684 -24.49 14.72 8.95
C ASP A 684 -25.42 15.93 8.75
N GLU A 685 -25.00 17.14 9.13
CA GLU A 685 -25.76 18.36 8.84
C GLU A 685 -25.89 18.57 7.32
N LEU A 686 -24.80 18.43 6.58
CA LEU A 686 -24.79 18.53 5.11
C LEU A 686 -25.57 17.40 4.44
N VAL A 687 -25.43 16.16 4.93
CA VAL A 687 -26.18 14.99 4.45
C VAL A 687 -27.68 15.17 4.70
N SER A 688 -28.08 15.78 5.81
CA SER A 688 -29.49 15.96 6.16
C SER A 688 -30.26 16.85 5.17
N TYR A 689 -29.58 17.79 4.50
CA TYR A 689 -30.13 18.61 3.41
C TYR A 689 -29.87 18.00 2.01
N SER A 690 -29.29 16.81 1.95
CA SER A 690 -28.86 16.14 0.72
C SER A 690 -27.88 16.98 -0.13
N LEU A 691 -27.16 17.94 0.46
CA LEU A 691 -26.12 18.71 -0.24
C LEU A 691 -24.91 17.85 -0.56
N ILE A 692 -24.65 16.85 0.29
CA ILE A 692 -23.71 15.78 0.03
C ILE A 692 -24.41 14.43 0.25
N GLY A 693 -23.91 13.41 -0.42
CA GLY A 693 -24.28 12.01 -0.23
C GLY A 693 -23.17 11.24 0.48
N TYR A 694 -23.50 10.03 0.92
CA TYR A 694 -22.53 9.09 1.49
C TYR A 694 -22.69 7.75 0.77
N ASP A 695 -21.63 7.34 0.08
CA ASP A 695 -21.52 6.06 -0.57
C ASP A 695 -20.98 5.02 0.42
N ARG A 696 -21.89 4.18 0.90
CA ARG A 696 -21.57 3.09 1.83
C ARG A 696 -20.70 2.00 1.22
N VAL A 697 -20.71 1.85 -0.12
CA VAL A 697 -19.92 0.80 -0.80
C VAL A 697 -18.44 1.17 -0.80
N ASN A 698 -18.13 2.45 -0.98
CA ASN A 698 -16.77 2.97 -1.07
C ASN A 698 -16.29 3.66 0.22
N ASP A 699 -17.17 3.79 1.23
CA ASP A 699 -16.94 4.50 2.49
C ASP A 699 -16.40 5.92 2.23
N ALA A 700 -17.17 6.68 1.46
CA ALA A 700 -16.79 8.01 1.01
C ALA A 700 -18.01 8.94 0.84
N TYR A 701 -17.77 10.24 1.00
CA TYR A 701 -18.74 11.28 0.71
C TYR A 701 -18.66 11.71 -0.76
N THR A 702 -19.82 12.08 -1.29
CA THR A 702 -20.00 12.45 -2.70
C THR A 702 -20.80 13.73 -2.82
N LEU A 703 -20.45 14.62 -3.72
CA LEU A 703 -21.20 15.80 -4.08
C LEU A 703 -21.75 15.60 -5.49
N HIS A 704 -23.03 15.93 -5.67
CA HIS A 704 -23.55 15.99 -7.04
C HIS A 704 -22.81 17.09 -7.80
N VAL A 705 -22.35 16.83 -9.03
CA VAL A 705 -21.52 17.77 -9.84
C VAL A 705 -22.12 19.19 -9.88
N LEU A 706 -23.43 19.32 -10.08
CA LEU A 706 -24.09 20.63 -10.04
C LEU A 706 -24.04 21.34 -8.66
N VAL A 707 -24.14 20.58 -7.55
CA VAL A 707 -24.00 21.13 -6.19
C VAL A 707 -22.55 21.51 -5.94
N HIS A 708 -21.60 20.73 -6.47
CA HIS A 708 -20.17 20.98 -6.38
C HIS A 708 -19.78 22.28 -7.10
N ASP A 709 -20.21 22.46 -8.36
CA ASP A 709 -20.02 23.70 -9.12
C ASP A 709 -20.66 24.90 -8.42
N TRP A 710 -21.88 24.72 -7.91
CA TRP A 710 -22.58 25.77 -7.16
C TRP A 710 -21.86 26.14 -5.85
N ALA A 711 -21.41 25.16 -5.08
CA ALA A 711 -20.74 25.38 -3.80
C ALA A 711 -19.47 26.22 -3.95
N ARG A 712 -18.76 26.11 -5.10
CA ARG A 712 -17.64 27.00 -5.44
C ARG A 712 -18.06 28.45 -5.62
N SER A 713 -19.24 28.68 -6.21
CA SER A 713 -19.75 30.04 -6.47
C SER A 713 -20.20 30.80 -5.20
N VAL A 714 -20.50 30.09 -4.11
CA VAL A 714 -20.92 30.70 -2.83
C VAL A 714 -19.77 30.87 -1.82
N ALA A 715 -18.57 30.41 -2.17
CA ALA A 715 -17.38 30.62 -1.36
C ALA A 715 -17.06 32.13 -1.26
N SER A 716 -16.91 32.63 -0.03
CA SER A 716 -16.63 34.05 0.24
C SER A 716 -15.15 34.43 0.11
N GLU A 717 -14.27 33.45 0.15
CA GLU A 717 -12.81 33.62 0.08
C GLU A 717 -12.31 33.47 -1.36
N SER A 718 -11.09 33.94 -1.62
CA SER A 718 -10.49 33.79 -2.94
C SER A 718 -10.22 32.32 -3.26
N THR A 719 -10.35 31.94 -4.54
CA THR A 719 -10.03 30.60 -5.04
C THR A 719 -8.64 30.13 -4.60
N SER A 720 -7.66 31.04 -4.56
CA SER A 720 -6.30 30.76 -4.12
C SER A 720 -6.22 30.35 -2.64
N GLU A 721 -6.93 31.03 -1.74
CA GLU A 721 -6.93 30.72 -0.30
C GLU A 721 -7.55 29.35 -0.01
N ILE A 722 -8.71 29.07 -0.60
CA ILE A 722 -9.38 27.78 -0.37
C ILE A 722 -8.59 26.64 -1.01
N SER A 723 -8.01 26.85 -2.19
CA SER A 723 -7.16 25.85 -2.83
C SER A 723 -5.93 25.52 -1.99
N LEU A 724 -5.32 26.51 -1.33
CA LEU A 724 -4.24 26.28 -0.37
C LEU A 724 -4.73 25.44 0.81
N LYS A 725 -5.88 25.78 1.42
CA LYS A 725 -6.48 25.00 2.53
C LYS A 725 -6.74 23.54 2.11
N CYS A 726 -7.31 23.32 0.92
CA CYS A 726 -7.53 21.97 0.38
C CYS A 726 -6.22 21.25 0.05
N ALA A 727 -5.20 21.96 -0.42
CA ALA A 727 -3.87 21.41 -0.61
C ALA A 727 -3.27 20.96 0.71
N TYR A 728 -3.42 21.71 1.81
CA TYR A 728 -2.99 21.24 3.14
C TYR A 728 -3.70 19.95 3.59
N ILE A 729 -4.99 19.82 3.30
CA ILE A 729 -5.75 18.62 3.65
C ILE A 729 -5.37 17.43 2.74
N SER A 730 -5.00 17.70 1.48
CA SER A 730 -4.64 16.69 0.48
C SER A 730 -3.16 16.29 0.51
N GLU A 731 -2.26 17.24 0.77
CA GLU A 731 -0.79 17.14 0.78
C GLU A 731 -0.22 16.87 2.17
N VAL A 732 -0.84 15.97 2.93
CA VAL A 732 -0.06 15.22 3.91
C VAL A 732 0.45 13.97 3.21
N PRO A 733 1.65 13.98 2.59
CA PRO A 733 2.27 12.75 2.19
C PRO A 733 2.60 11.94 3.46
N ALA A 734 2.47 10.63 3.36
CA ALA A 734 3.24 9.70 4.19
C ALA A 734 4.73 9.79 3.83
N PHE A 735 5.35 10.98 3.94
CA PHE A 735 6.79 11.18 3.74
C PHE A 735 7.32 12.27 4.67
N THR A 736 8.11 11.84 5.65
CA THR A 736 9.13 12.64 6.32
C THR A 736 10.20 13.06 5.31
N ARG A 737 10.36 14.37 5.07
CA ARG A 737 11.56 14.91 4.39
C ARG A 737 12.72 15.00 5.38
N GLN A 738 13.92 14.59 4.97
CA GLN A 738 15.18 15.14 5.47
C GLN A 738 15.88 15.89 4.31
N PRO A 739 16.69 16.92 4.61
CA PRO A 739 17.10 17.94 3.66
C PRO A 739 18.29 17.47 2.83
N ASN A 740 18.38 17.86 1.55
CA ASN A 740 19.68 18.17 0.95
C ASN A 740 19.58 19.04 -0.30
N SER A 741 20.67 19.79 -0.43
CA SER A 741 21.02 20.86 -1.33
C SER A 741 21.10 20.47 -2.82
N SER A 742 20.97 21.49 -3.65
CA SER A 742 21.30 21.56 -5.09
C SER A 742 20.32 20.92 -6.09
N GLY A 743 19.40 21.77 -6.59
CA GLY A 743 19.40 22.14 -8.01
C GLY A 743 18.89 21.13 -9.03
N SER A 744 17.61 20.78 -8.99
CA SER A 744 16.70 20.76 -10.16
C SER A 744 15.32 20.30 -9.70
N VAL A 745 14.30 21.12 -9.96
CA VAL A 745 12.92 20.86 -9.52
C VAL A 745 12.26 19.94 -10.54
N SER A 746 12.19 18.64 -10.23
CA SER A 746 11.23 17.73 -10.88
C SER A 746 9.89 17.82 -10.15
N GLN A 747 8.83 18.14 -10.88
CA GLN A 747 7.46 18.34 -10.38
C GLN A 747 6.95 17.10 -9.60
N PRO A 748 6.29 17.28 -8.45
CA PRO A 748 5.65 16.21 -7.71
C PRO A 748 4.34 15.77 -8.39
N THR A 749 4.07 14.46 -8.34
CA THR A 749 2.84 13.83 -8.80
C THR A 749 1.66 14.33 -7.96
N THR A 750 0.82 15.19 -8.54
CA THR A 750 -0.41 15.71 -7.96
C THR A 750 -1.42 14.56 -7.79
N CYS A 751 -1.67 14.14 -6.56
CA CYS A 751 -2.81 13.30 -6.22
C CYS A 751 -3.88 14.21 -5.58
N LEU A 752 -5.03 14.34 -6.24
CA LEU A 752 -6.26 14.99 -5.75
C LEU A 752 -6.27 16.52 -5.56
N LEU A 753 -5.59 17.29 -6.41
CA LEU A 753 -5.94 18.70 -6.64
C LEU A 753 -6.30 18.88 -8.12
N MET A 754 -7.51 19.37 -8.38
CA MET A 754 -8.06 19.53 -9.73
C MET A 754 -7.34 20.63 -10.54
N ASP A 755 -7.31 20.38 -11.85
CA ASP A 755 -7.07 21.35 -12.92
C ASP A 755 -8.00 22.57 -12.79
N ALA A 756 -7.42 23.75 -13.02
CA ALA A 756 -8.12 25.01 -13.23
C ALA A 756 -8.59 25.15 -14.69
#